data_AF-F7PRE6-F1
#
_entry.id   AF-F7PRE6-F1
#
_cell.length_a   1.000
_cell.length_b   1.000
_cell.length_c   1.000
_cell.angle_alpha   90.00
_cell.angle_beta   90.00
_cell.angle_gamma   90.00
#
_symmetry.space_group_name_H-M   'P 1'
#
loop_
_entity.id
_entity.type
_entity.pdbx_description
1 polymer ?
#
loop_
_entity_poly.entity_id
_entity_poly.type
_entity_poly.pdbx_seq_one_letter_code
_entity_poly.pdbx_strand_id
1 'polypeptide(L)'
;MKTYIAIVLFIVSLLSLSLLIVKGESGDLEVLKKYSSTESIYHYRSDEPVMIPKSYNHQKREFRGVWISTVFNIDMPEHQSKEQYQEEFVKILDHLELYNFNAMIFQVRPSSDALYSSTLNPWSRFLTGTEGVDPEWDPLSWMIQESHKRNIEFHAWFNPYRVSTSKVTDKNAYLNSLDDLNFAKKNPDLVVEDTDGKLILNPGEPQVKTFITNTVMEVVKHYDIDGIHFDDYFYPYSGLKAGEDKATFNTYKEHNQSIEDWRRKNVDAVIEAISSQLQTYNQSHGTSVQFGISPFGIWRSQCNDPEGSNTSCGAMQSYDDQYADTKKWVENNWLDYIVPQVYWDFAHPYGAPYADVVDWWVDKVTGTNVNLYIGHGAYKIDSNTSWSNPNEVPNQIRYNSQYDEVKGSVYFSYKTLFKSSSQTVLETRDKIKMYYNNQALTPTLKNYQPTSLGTVTNIEVTTNDTSNRIEWAKSDQALKYVLYRYEYGETVNLDDPSTLLTIIPNSGETIMTYSDESADPSKEYTYLLTMITQGNYESNAALVSTIEDSNLNQPTLINDELEPLFKYGSTESVTHYRTDDPVLIPKEYHQQKQEFRGVWVATVANIDMPIHTSKEGYQQAFLTMLDTIEAYNFNAIIFQVRPTNDAFYPSSFNPWSRYLTGEEGNSPGWDPLKWMIEESHARNIEFHAWFNPYRVSTSEVTTKSDYLDDLHQRNFARKYQDLVIKGGDDKLILNPGEPKVKEFIIDSILEVVENYEVDGIHFDDYFYPYSGIKALEDTTTYETYKEDGQSIDDFRRQNVDDIIETISTQIKTYNLEQNDRVQFGISPFGIWRSDCKDPLGSNTSCGAMQSYDKQYADTRKWVKNNWLDYIVPQIYWEFQHEGGAQYADIVDWWAATVSETDVNLYIGHGSYKYDSNQAWMNHKELLNQLTYNTKYEETKGSVFFSYKSLVDYSSQALVKARNELKANYWTYNAFTPQLNRYEQLQPSQIQDITLSIVENGIKLEWNQVSDAKSYVIYKSVQGKDLDINNPSYIETIVSNSDEQTITYIDEQADELTMYTYTITIIDKSNNETYGATENIELINDVDPSEEDQNTDDKNVSDETSDLDLVNNMTTRYVIIGVVVGLALIVVLTVFIRVKQ
;
A
#
# COMPACT_ATOMS: atom_id res chain seq x y z
N MET A 1 28.00 39.68 -6.95
CA MET A 1 26.60 39.25 -6.70
C MET A 1 25.87 38.85 -7.98
N LYS A 2 25.72 39.72 -9.00
CA LYS A 2 25.06 39.33 -10.28
C LYS A 2 25.76 38.18 -11.04
N THR A 3 27.09 38.14 -11.07
CA THR A 3 27.85 37.02 -11.65
C THR A 3 27.79 35.74 -10.81
N TYR A 4 27.55 35.86 -9.49
CA TYR A 4 27.42 34.73 -8.58
C TYR A 4 26.04 34.07 -8.70
N ILE A 5 24.98 34.87 -8.83
CA ILE A 5 23.62 34.39 -9.08
C ILE A 5 23.57 33.67 -10.44
N ALA A 6 24.28 34.17 -11.45
CA ALA A 6 24.36 33.51 -12.76
C ALA A 6 25.08 32.13 -12.70
N ILE A 7 26.13 32.00 -11.89
CA ILE A 7 26.87 30.73 -11.74
C ILE A 7 26.06 29.71 -10.93
N VAL A 8 25.38 30.15 -9.86
CA VAL A 8 24.50 29.28 -9.07
C VAL A 8 23.29 28.83 -9.88
N LEU A 9 22.66 29.72 -10.66
CA LEU A 9 21.56 29.35 -11.56
C LEU A 9 22.00 28.39 -12.67
N PHE A 10 23.24 28.53 -13.18
CA PHE A 10 23.80 27.61 -14.18
C PHE A 10 24.15 26.23 -13.62
N ILE A 11 24.58 26.16 -12.35
CA ILE A 11 24.86 24.88 -11.66
C ILE A 11 23.56 24.19 -11.25
N VAL A 12 22.55 24.95 -10.80
CA VAL A 12 21.21 24.41 -10.52
C VAL A 12 20.54 23.92 -11.79
N SER A 13 20.70 24.61 -12.93
CA SER A 13 20.17 24.13 -14.22
C SER A 13 20.87 22.87 -14.74
N LEU A 14 22.17 22.72 -14.47
CA LEU A 14 22.93 21.50 -14.79
C LEU A 14 22.55 20.32 -13.88
N LEU A 15 22.25 20.59 -12.61
CA LEU A 15 21.79 19.58 -11.65
C LEU A 15 20.35 19.11 -11.96
N SER A 16 19.46 20.01 -12.35
CA SER A 16 18.12 19.64 -12.84
C SER A 16 18.18 18.87 -14.16
N LEU A 17 19.14 19.17 -15.06
CA LEU A 17 19.36 18.38 -16.27
C LEU A 17 19.89 16.97 -15.97
N SER A 18 20.68 16.79 -14.90
CA SER A 18 21.17 15.46 -14.49
C SER A 18 20.13 14.63 -13.73
N LEU A 19 19.16 15.25 -13.06
CA LEU A 19 18.04 14.55 -12.41
C LEU A 19 16.98 14.07 -13.42
N LEU A 20 16.88 14.72 -14.58
CA LEU A 20 16.04 14.27 -15.71
C LEU A 20 16.63 13.06 -16.48
N ILE A 21 17.89 12.66 -16.22
CA ILE A 21 18.61 11.64 -17.02
C ILE A 21 18.70 10.27 -16.29
N VAL A 22 18.18 10.12 -15.07
CA VAL A 22 18.38 8.89 -14.27
C VAL A 22 17.15 7.97 -14.14
N LYS A 23 16.00 8.29 -14.75
CA LYS A 23 14.86 7.35 -14.80
C LYS A 23 14.28 7.21 -16.21
N GLY A 24 14.48 6.03 -16.76
CA GLY A 24 14.20 5.65 -18.14
C GLY A 24 15.44 4.97 -18.70
N GLU A 25 15.34 3.70 -19.09
CA GLU A 25 16.41 3.04 -19.83
C GLU A 25 16.88 3.95 -20.97
N SER A 26 18.12 4.42 -20.90
CA SER A 26 18.64 5.50 -21.73
C SER A 26 18.96 5.08 -23.18
N GLY A 27 18.12 4.23 -23.77
CA GLY A 27 18.26 3.69 -25.13
C GLY A 27 17.24 4.15 -26.18
N ASP A 28 16.04 4.64 -25.79
CA ASP A 28 14.87 4.63 -26.70
C ASP A 28 14.13 5.95 -26.98
N LEU A 29 14.71 7.11 -26.67
CA LEU A 29 14.20 8.39 -27.16
C LEU A 29 14.74 8.74 -28.57
N GLU A 30 13.95 9.43 -29.37
CA GLU A 30 14.34 10.00 -30.66
C GLU A 30 14.00 11.49 -30.77
N VAL A 31 14.74 12.21 -31.61
CA VAL A 31 14.44 13.62 -31.90
C VAL A 31 13.21 13.72 -32.78
N LEU A 32 12.19 14.43 -32.32
CA LEU A 32 10.97 14.67 -33.09
C LEU A 32 11.25 15.62 -34.27
N LYS A 33 10.75 15.27 -35.46
CA LYS A 33 10.96 16.02 -36.70
C LYS A 33 9.66 16.58 -37.24
N LYS A 34 9.75 17.71 -37.95
CA LYS A 34 8.62 18.30 -38.66
C LYS A 34 8.12 17.34 -39.74
N TYR A 35 6.80 17.34 -39.97
CA TYR A 35 6.16 16.47 -40.94
C TYR A 35 6.75 16.64 -42.35
N SER A 36 7.11 15.50 -42.98
CA SER A 36 7.77 15.46 -44.30
C SER A 36 9.05 16.30 -44.42
N SER A 37 9.79 16.48 -43.32
CA SER A 37 11.04 17.22 -43.26
C SER A 37 12.10 16.47 -42.45
N THR A 38 13.37 16.81 -42.67
CA THR A 38 14.48 16.36 -41.81
C THR A 38 14.77 17.34 -40.67
N GLU A 39 14.06 18.47 -40.62
CA GLU A 39 14.22 19.51 -39.60
C GLU A 39 13.64 19.04 -38.25
N SER A 40 14.43 19.15 -37.19
CA SER A 40 14.00 18.86 -35.82
C SER A 40 13.00 19.90 -35.31
N ILE A 41 12.15 19.48 -34.38
CA ILE A 41 11.33 20.39 -33.57
C ILE A 41 12.09 20.71 -32.29
N TYR A 42 12.03 21.97 -31.87
CA TYR A 42 12.71 22.48 -30.68
C TYR A 42 11.69 23.11 -29.73
N HIS A 43 12.01 23.12 -28.44
CA HIS A 43 11.24 23.86 -27.44
C HIS A 43 11.20 25.36 -27.78
N TYR A 44 10.14 26.04 -27.34
CA TYR A 44 9.92 27.43 -27.71
C TYR A 44 11.11 28.32 -27.32
N ARG A 45 11.68 29.06 -28.30
CA ARG A 45 12.85 29.94 -28.09
C ARG A 45 14.05 29.24 -27.43
N SER A 46 14.20 27.94 -27.65
CA SER A 46 15.29 27.11 -27.16
C SER A 46 16.05 26.44 -28.32
N ASP A 47 17.30 26.07 -28.08
CA ASP A 47 18.08 25.19 -28.98
C ASP A 47 17.95 23.70 -28.57
N GLU A 48 17.14 23.40 -27.55
CA GLU A 48 16.87 22.03 -27.08
C GLU A 48 15.83 21.33 -27.96
N PRO A 49 16.16 20.19 -28.59
CA PRO A 49 15.24 19.45 -29.43
C PRO A 49 14.17 18.73 -28.57
N VAL A 50 12.96 18.63 -29.09
CA VAL A 50 11.90 17.83 -28.47
C VAL A 50 12.21 16.35 -28.65
N MET A 51 12.33 15.62 -27.54
CA MET A 51 12.59 14.19 -27.50
C MET A 51 11.30 13.41 -27.28
N ILE A 52 11.16 12.25 -27.93
CA ILE A 52 9.96 11.40 -27.85
C ILE A 52 10.35 9.92 -27.81
N PRO A 53 9.65 9.05 -27.06
CA PRO A 53 9.85 7.59 -27.11
C PRO A 53 9.68 7.02 -28.53
N LYS A 54 10.57 6.12 -28.95
CA LYS A 54 10.48 5.43 -30.26
C LYS A 54 9.20 4.59 -30.39
N SER A 55 8.76 3.96 -29.30
CA SER A 55 7.51 3.22 -29.18
C SER A 55 6.59 3.85 -28.15
N TYR A 56 5.31 3.49 -28.18
CA TYR A 56 4.38 3.87 -27.13
C TYR A 56 4.66 3.06 -25.86
N ASN A 57 4.84 3.73 -24.72
CA ASN A 57 4.97 3.06 -23.43
C ASN A 57 3.58 2.68 -22.93
N HIS A 58 3.25 1.39 -22.96
CA HIS A 58 1.96 0.90 -22.49
C HIS A 58 1.90 1.01 -20.96
N GLN A 59 0.84 1.62 -20.46
CA GLN A 59 0.56 1.72 -19.02
C GLN A 59 -0.63 0.84 -18.67
N LYS A 60 -0.55 0.11 -17.54
CA LYS A 60 -1.69 -0.62 -16.96
C LYS A 60 -2.88 0.29 -16.66
N ARG A 61 -2.58 1.51 -16.18
CA ARG A 61 -3.56 2.52 -15.80
C ARG A 61 -3.46 3.72 -16.70
N GLU A 62 -4.52 3.99 -17.45
CA GLU A 62 -4.57 5.11 -18.39
C GLU A 62 -6.02 5.58 -18.58
N PHE A 63 -6.29 6.86 -18.34
CA PHE A 63 -7.59 7.46 -18.66
C PHE A 63 -7.68 7.73 -20.16
N ARG A 64 -8.62 7.08 -20.83
CA ARG A 64 -8.82 7.17 -22.29
C ARG A 64 -10.21 7.73 -22.56
N GLY A 65 -10.29 9.06 -22.50
CA GLY A 65 -11.53 9.81 -22.53
C GLY A 65 -11.87 10.40 -23.90
N VAL A 66 -13.15 10.65 -24.16
CA VAL A 66 -13.58 11.49 -25.29
C VAL A 66 -14.69 12.44 -24.86
N TRP A 67 -14.66 13.69 -25.35
CA TRP A 67 -15.77 14.60 -25.14
C TRP A 67 -16.91 14.31 -26.12
N ILE A 68 -18.13 14.24 -25.57
CA ILE A 68 -19.40 14.16 -26.30
C ILE A 68 -20.17 15.47 -26.05
N SER A 69 -20.03 16.41 -26.98
CA SER A 69 -20.65 17.73 -26.90
C SER A 69 -22.06 17.73 -27.48
N THR A 70 -22.99 18.29 -26.69
CA THR A 70 -24.42 18.36 -27.02
C THR A 70 -24.85 19.76 -27.46
N VAL A 71 -24.09 20.81 -27.13
CA VAL A 71 -24.32 22.15 -27.66
C VAL A 71 -24.24 22.12 -29.19
N PHE A 72 -25.22 22.74 -29.85
CA PHE A 72 -25.39 22.70 -31.31
C PHE A 72 -25.46 21.28 -31.91
N ASN A 73 -25.76 20.27 -31.09
CA ASN A 73 -25.81 18.87 -31.51
C ASN A 73 -24.51 18.42 -32.20
N ILE A 74 -23.35 18.86 -31.68
CA ILE A 74 -22.03 18.59 -32.28
C ILE A 74 -21.81 17.09 -32.42
N ASP A 75 -21.86 16.34 -31.33
CA ASP A 75 -21.59 14.90 -31.31
C ASP A 75 -22.86 14.05 -31.27
N MET A 76 -23.91 14.56 -30.62
CA MET A 76 -25.25 13.98 -30.52
C MET A 76 -26.25 14.72 -31.44
N PRO A 77 -26.55 14.19 -32.63
CA PRO A 77 -27.51 14.81 -33.55
C PRO A 77 -28.94 14.83 -33.00
N GLU A 78 -29.79 15.70 -33.55
CA GLU A 78 -31.22 15.72 -33.21
C GLU A 78 -31.90 14.41 -33.64
N HIS A 79 -32.80 13.92 -32.80
CA HIS A 79 -33.50 12.66 -33.00
C HIS A 79 -35.01 12.82 -32.82
N GLN A 80 -35.79 12.05 -33.57
CA GLN A 80 -37.26 12.15 -33.57
C GLN A 80 -37.91 11.21 -32.56
N SER A 81 -37.17 10.23 -32.04
CA SER A 81 -37.66 9.30 -31.02
C SER A 81 -36.55 8.90 -30.04
N LYS A 82 -36.98 8.38 -28.89
CA LYS A 82 -36.11 7.78 -27.88
C LYS A 82 -35.22 6.69 -28.49
N GLU A 83 -35.78 5.80 -29.30
CA GLU A 83 -35.06 4.65 -29.88
C GLU A 83 -33.93 5.11 -30.79
N GLN A 84 -34.15 6.14 -31.61
CA GLN A 84 -33.09 6.72 -32.45
C GLN A 84 -31.95 7.32 -31.62
N TYR A 85 -32.30 7.97 -30.50
CA TYR A 85 -31.31 8.51 -29.58
C TYR A 85 -30.51 7.42 -28.87
N GLN A 86 -31.20 6.36 -28.43
CA GLN A 86 -30.56 5.21 -27.82
C GLN A 86 -29.65 4.48 -28.81
N GLU A 87 -30.08 4.27 -30.06
CA GLU A 87 -29.27 3.67 -31.12
C GLU A 87 -28.01 4.49 -31.42
N GLU A 88 -28.11 5.81 -31.44
CA GLU A 88 -26.96 6.67 -31.69
C GLU A 88 -25.97 6.66 -30.51
N PHE A 89 -26.47 6.65 -29.28
CA PHE A 89 -25.64 6.52 -28.09
C PHE A 89 -24.95 5.15 -28.01
N VAL A 90 -25.64 4.06 -28.35
CA VAL A 90 -25.02 2.72 -28.42
C VAL A 90 -23.89 2.69 -29.44
N LYS A 91 -24.01 3.35 -30.60
CA LYS A 91 -22.89 3.45 -31.56
C LYS A 91 -21.68 4.21 -30.99
N ILE A 92 -21.90 5.18 -30.09
CA ILE A 92 -20.79 5.83 -29.38
C ILE A 92 -20.06 4.78 -28.55
N LEU A 93 -20.80 4.04 -27.72
CA LEU A 93 -20.26 3.00 -26.85
C LEU A 93 -19.52 1.91 -27.66
N ASP A 94 -20.11 1.43 -28.75
CA ASP A 94 -19.50 0.44 -29.64
C ASP A 94 -18.14 0.92 -30.19
N HIS A 95 -18.03 2.22 -30.51
CA HIS A 95 -16.74 2.81 -30.90
C HIS A 95 -15.77 2.89 -29.72
N LEU A 96 -16.22 3.24 -28.52
CA LEU A 96 -15.31 3.32 -27.37
C LEU A 96 -14.75 1.95 -27.02
N GLU A 97 -15.58 0.91 -26.98
CA GLU A 97 -15.15 -0.48 -26.77
C GLU A 97 -14.18 -0.95 -27.86
N LEU A 98 -14.50 -0.71 -29.14
CA LEU A 98 -13.66 -1.14 -30.27
C LEU A 98 -12.24 -0.54 -30.28
N TYR A 99 -12.06 0.61 -29.62
CA TYR A 99 -10.80 1.35 -29.53
C TYR A 99 -10.23 1.38 -28.10
N ASN A 100 -10.77 0.58 -27.17
CA ASN A 100 -10.38 0.49 -25.77
C ASN A 100 -10.34 1.86 -25.03
N PHE A 101 -11.30 2.73 -25.34
CA PHE A 101 -11.59 3.92 -24.53
C PHE A 101 -12.40 3.49 -23.31
N ASN A 102 -12.04 3.99 -22.13
CA ASN A 102 -12.63 3.59 -20.85
C ASN A 102 -13.42 4.72 -20.16
N ALA A 103 -13.53 5.90 -20.77
CA ALA A 103 -14.32 6.99 -20.24
C ALA A 103 -14.97 7.85 -21.33
N MET A 104 -16.12 8.43 -21.01
CA MET A 104 -16.75 9.49 -21.79
C MET A 104 -17.02 10.72 -20.93
N ILE A 105 -16.84 11.88 -21.52
CA ILE A 105 -17.17 13.16 -20.91
C ILE A 105 -18.36 13.77 -21.65
N PHE A 106 -19.56 13.55 -21.12
CA PHE A 106 -20.82 13.82 -21.82
C PHE A 106 -21.45 15.13 -21.35
N GLN A 107 -21.74 16.05 -22.27
CA GLN A 107 -22.30 17.35 -21.93
C GLN A 107 -23.78 17.28 -21.50
N VAL A 108 -24.02 17.27 -20.19
CA VAL A 108 -25.37 17.22 -19.61
C VAL A 108 -26.00 18.60 -19.42
N ARG A 109 -25.18 19.66 -19.37
CA ARG A 109 -25.60 21.07 -19.25
C ARG A 109 -24.86 21.95 -20.25
N PRO A 110 -25.38 22.13 -21.48
CA PRO A 110 -24.72 22.93 -22.51
C PRO A 110 -24.95 24.46 -22.41
N SER A 111 -26.12 24.93 -21.94
CA SER A 111 -26.49 26.35 -21.96
C SER A 111 -27.58 26.72 -20.94
N SER A 112 -27.30 26.56 -19.64
CA SER A 112 -28.25 26.83 -18.53
C SER A 112 -29.53 25.96 -18.57
N ASP A 113 -29.41 24.75 -19.12
CA ASP A 113 -30.43 23.74 -19.30
C ASP A 113 -29.91 22.35 -18.82
N ALA A 114 -30.71 21.29 -18.99
CA ALA A 114 -30.39 19.93 -18.54
C ALA A 114 -30.81 18.87 -19.56
N LEU A 115 -29.93 17.90 -19.82
CA LEU A 115 -30.25 16.66 -20.54
C LEU A 115 -30.64 15.52 -19.57
N TYR A 116 -31.21 15.91 -18.43
CA TYR A 116 -31.64 15.04 -17.34
C TYR A 116 -32.83 15.69 -16.62
N SER A 117 -33.56 14.91 -15.83
CA SER A 117 -34.70 15.42 -15.07
C SER A 117 -34.20 16.32 -13.94
N SER A 118 -34.55 17.60 -13.99
CA SER A 118 -34.05 18.60 -13.04
C SER A 118 -35.19 19.43 -12.46
N THR A 119 -35.06 19.74 -11.18
CA THR A 119 -35.94 20.69 -10.47
C THR A 119 -35.38 22.11 -10.48
N LEU A 120 -34.16 22.29 -10.99
CA LEU A 120 -33.42 23.54 -11.01
C LEU A 120 -33.27 24.11 -12.43
N ASN A 121 -33.25 23.25 -13.44
CA ASN A 121 -32.92 23.58 -14.82
C ASN A 121 -33.94 23.02 -15.81
N PRO A 122 -34.32 23.78 -16.86
CA PRO A 122 -35.25 23.29 -17.87
C PRO A 122 -34.59 22.21 -18.74
N TRP A 123 -35.41 21.35 -19.33
CA TRP A 123 -34.97 20.41 -20.36
C TRP A 123 -34.26 21.12 -21.51
N SER A 124 -33.16 20.55 -21.96
CA SER A 124 -32.33 21.13 -23.01
C SER A 124 -33.02 21.11 -24.36
N ARG A 125 -32.95 22.25 -25.06
CA ARG A 125 -33.37 22.35 -26.46
C ARG A 125 -32.59 21.42 -27.40
N PHE A 126 -31.38 20.99 -27.02
CA PHE A 126 -30.58 20.10 -27.85
C PHE A 126 -31.04 18.64 -27.79
N LEU A 127 -32.00 18.31 -26.90
CA LEU A 127 -32.61 16.99 -26.84
C LEU A 127 -33.88 16.89 -27.71
N THR A 128 -34.74 17.91 -27.67
CA THR A 128 -36.09 17.88 -28.28
C THR A 128 -36.32 18.97 -29.35
N GLY A 129 -35.33 19.84 -29.58
CA GLY A 129 -35.42 21.03 -30.43
C GLY A 129 -36.03 22.25 -29.73
N THR A 130 -36.64 22.10 -28.55
CA THR A 130 -37.29 23.19 -27.79
C THR A 130 -36.96 23.10 -26.30
N GLU A 131 -36.54 24.21 -25.69
CA GLU A 131 -36.24 24.25 -24.25
C GLU A 131 -37.50 23.98 -23.41
N GLY A 132 -37.33 23.24 -22.30
CA GLY A 132 -38.40 22.93 -21.34
C GLY A 132 -39.32 21.78 -21.74
N VAL A 133 -39.21 21.25 -22.97
CA VAL A 133 -40.02 20.09 -23.40
C VAL A 133 -39.45 18.80 -22.83
N ASP A 134 -40.26 18.14 -22.00
CA ASP A 134 -39.96 16.83 -21.41
C ASP A 134 -39.91 15.75 -22.51
N PRO A 135 -38.80 14.99 -22.62
CA PRO A 135 -38.69 13.89 -23.57
C PRO A 135 -39.56 12.65 -23.21
N GLU A 136 -40.21 12.63 -22.04
CA GLU A 136 -41.01 11.52 -21.48
C GLU A 136 -40.18 10.30 -21.04
N TRP A 137 -38.86 10.46 -20.88
CA TRP A 137 -37.94 9.47 -20.31
C TRP A 137 -36.70 10.15 -19.72
N ASP A 138 -35.96 9.48 -18.83
CA ASP A 138 -34.71 10.01 -18.28
C ASP A 138 -33.50 9.57 -19.14
N PRO A 139 -32.87 10.47 -19.91
CA PRO A 139 -31.76 10.12 -20.78
C PRO A 139 -30.50 9.81 -20.00
N LEU A 140 -30.21 10.58 -18.94
CA LEU A 140 -28.95 10.48 -18.21
C LEU A 140 -28.87 9.16 -17.44
N SER A 141 -29.94 8.77 -16.74
CA SER A 141 -29.99 7.49 -16.02
C SER A 141 -29.76 6.31 -16.96
N TRP A 142 -30.41 6.32 -18.13
CA TRP A 142 -30.24 5.25 -19.12
C TRP A 142 -28.83 5.22 -19.73
N MET A 143 -28.27 6.38 -20.08
CA MET A 143 -26.92 6.48 -20.67
C MET A 143 -25.82 5.99 -19.71
N ILE A 144 -25.94 6.33 -18.42
CA ILE A 144 -25.01 5.85 -17.37
C ILE A 144 -25.05 4.32 -17.30
N GLN A 145 -26.25 3.74 -17.18
CA GLN A 145 -26.40 2.28 -17.09
C GLN A 145 -25.84 1.56 -18.32
N GLU A 146 -26.04 2.08 -19.53
CA GLU A 146 -25.47 1.48 -20.74
C GLU A 146 -23.95 1.63 -20.83
N SER A 147 -23.38 2.69 -20.26
CA SER A 147 -21.92 2.90 -20.20
C SER A 147 -21.27 1.96 -19.18
N HIS A 148 -21.85 1.83 -17.99
CA HIS A 148 -21.34 0.95 -16.92
C HIS A 148 -21.37 -0.53 -17.30
N LYS A 149 -22.39 -0.98 -18.04
CA LYS A 149 -22.44 -2.35 -18.61
C LYS A 149 -21.21 -2.69 -19.45
N ARG A 150 -20.52 -1.69 -19.99
CA ARG A 150 -19.37 -1.80 -20.88
C ARG A 150 -18.07 -1.33 -20.22
N ASN A 151 -18.08 -1.12 -18.91
CA ASN A 151 -16.95 -0.59 -18.15
C ASN A 151 -16.42 0.75 -18.72
N ILE A 152 -17.34 1.63 -19.12
CA ILE A 152 -17.03 3.00 -19.55
C ILE A 152 -17.49 3.97 -18.46
N GLU A 153 -16.56 4.71 -17.87
CA GLU A 153 -16.86 5.77 -16.91
C GLU A 153 -17.65 6.91 -17.58
N PHE A 154 -18.70 7.40 -16.93
CA PHE A 154 -19.55 8.48 -17.37
C PHE A 154 -19.29 9.74 -16.54
N HIS A 155 -18.58 10.70 -17.15
CA HIS A 155 -18.32 12.00 -16.54
C HIS A 155 -19.33 13.03 -17.05
N ALA A 156 -20.20 13.52 -16.16
CA ALA A 156 -21.20 14.51 -16.46
C ALA A 156 -20.55 15.90 -16.64
N TRP A 157 -20.60 16.43 -17.86
CA TRP A 157 -20.02 17.72 -18.22
C TRP A 157 -21.03 18.87 -18.17
N PHE A 158 -20.66 19.92 -17.44
CA PHE A 158 -21.43 21.14 -17.28
C PHE A 158 -20.69 22.35 -17.82
N ASN A 159 -21.42 23.22 -18.51
CA ASN A 159 -21.05 24.61 -18.63
C ASN A 159 -21.69 25.41 -17.47
N PRO A 160 -20.90 26.03 -16.57
CA PRO A 160 -21.44 26.63 -15.35
C PRO A 160 -22.23 27.93 -15.60
N TYR A 161 -21.74 28.81 -16.49
CA TYR A 161 -22.23 30.19 -16.58
C TYR A 161 -23.02 30.52 -17.85
N ARG A 162 -22.91 29.74 -18.93
CA ARG A 162 -23.51 30.10 -20.23
C ARG A 162 -25.04 30.15 -20.18
N VAL A 163 -25.62 31.26 -20.66
CA VAL A 163 -27.06 31.42 -20.84
C VAL A 163 -27.44 31.41 -22.32
N SER A 164 -26.68 32.11 -23.18
CA SER A 164 -26.89 32.09 -24.63
C SER A 164 -25.66 31.60 -25.39
N THR A 165 -25.90 30.81 -26.44
CA THR A 165 -24.85 30.27 -27.32
C THR A 165 -24.52 31.21 -28.48
N SER A 166 -25.35 32.24 -28.69
CA SER A 166 -25.22 33.22 -29.76
C SER A 166 -25.51 34.63 -29.26
N LYS A 167 -25.15 35.62 -30.09
CA LYS A 167 -25.37 37.03 -29.82
C LYS A 167 -26.86 37.34 -29.65
N VAL A 168 -27.20 38.02 -28.56
CA VAL A 168 -28.54 38.47 -28.21
C VAL A 168 -28.67 39.97 -28.48
N THR A 169 -29.68 40.36 -29.25
CA THR A 169 -29.92 41.78 -29.59
C THR A 169 -30.76 42.52 -28.55
N ASP A 170 -31.66 41.79 -27.88
CA ASP A 170 -32.50 42.30 -26.79
C ASP A 170 -32.48 41.28 -25.66
N LYS A 171 -31.73 41.60 -24.59
CA LYS A 171 -31.55 40.75 -23.41
C LYS A 171 -32.90 40.38 -22.78
N ASN A 172 -33.79 41.35 -22.59
CA ASN A 172 -35.07 41.12 -21.90
C ASN A 172 -36.01 40.26 -22.75
N ALA A 173 -36.09 40.52 -24.05
CA ALA A 173 -36.89 39.68 -24.95
C ALA A 173 -36.37 38.24 -24.98
N TYR A 174 -35.05 38.05 -25.02
CA TYR A 174 -34.43 36.72 -24.97
C TYR A 174 -34.72 36.00 -23.66
N LEU A 175 -34.48 36.63 -22.51
CA LEU A 175 -34.74 36.02 -21.20
C LEU A 175 -36.22 35.66 -21.01
N ASN A 176 -37.14 36.50 -21.49
CA ASN A 176 -38.57 36.20 -21.46
C ASN A 176 -38.98 35.02 -22.36
N SER A 177 -38.17 34.70 -23.38
CA SER A 177 -38.40 33.56 -24.27
C SER A 177 -37.93 32.21 -23.72
N LEU A 178 -37.12 32.22 -22.66
CA LEU A 178 -36.65 31.00 -21.98
C LEU A 178 -37.80 30.34 -21.21
N ASP A 179 -37.61 29.09 -20.82
CA ASP A 179 -38.57 28.34 -20.00
C ASP A 179 -38.74 28.98 -18.61
N ASP A 180 -39.93 28.82 -18.00
CA ASP A 180 -40.23 29.38 -16.68
C ASP A 180 -39.36 28.80 -15.56
N LEU A 181 -38.79 27.61 -15.73
CA LEU A 181 -37.83 27.00 -14.80
C LEU A 181 -36.44 27.66 -14.90
N ASN A 182 -36.10 28.26 -16.05
CA ASN A 182 -34.76 28.79 -16.34
C ASN A 182 -34.33 29.87 -15.33
N PHE A 183 -33.18 29.66 -14.69
CA PHE A 183 -32.66 30.56 -13.66
C PHE A 183 -32.41 31.99 -14.19
N ALA A 184 -31.94 32.13 -15.43
CA ALA A 184 -31.67 33.42 -16.04
C ALA A 184 -32.96 34.23 -16.28
N LYS A 185 -34.08 33.55 -16.58
CA LYS A 185 -35.40 34.18 -16.71
C LYS A 185 -35.97 34.63 -15.37
N LYS A 186 -35.83 33.79 -14.33
CA LYS A 186 -36.28 34.11 -12.97
C LYS A 186 -35.49 35.26 -12.35
N ASN A 187 -34.21 35.39 -12.74
CA ASN A 187 -33.27 36.33 -12.13
C ASN A 187 -32.54 37.16 -13.20
N PRO A 188 -33.26 38.00 -13.98
CA PRO A 188 -32.68 38.72 -15.13
C PRO A 188 -31.57 39.71 -14.74
N ASP A 189 -31.59 40.21 -13.50
CA ASP A 189 -30.57 41.10 -12.93
C ASP A 189 -29.23 40.39 -12.66
N LEU A 190 -29.22 39.05 -12.58
CA LEU A 190 -28.02 38.24 -12.36
C LEU A 190 -27.36 37.77 -13.67
N VAL A 191 -27.84 38.25 -14.81
CA VAL A 191 -27.31 37.92 -16.15
C VAL A 191 -26.44 39.07 -16.62
N VAL A 192 -25.28 38.80 -17.21
CA VAL A 192 -24.37 39.81 -17.79
C VAL A 192 -24.06 39.50 -19.25
N GLU A 193 -23.67 40.54 -19.98
CA GLU A 193 -23.37 40.48 -21.42
C GLU A 193 -21.84 40.46 -21.67
N ASP A 194 -21.38 39.56 -22.53
CA ASP A 194 -20.00 39.58 -23.03
C ASP A 194 -19.82 40.64 -24.14
N THR A 195 -18.60 40.90 -24.61
CA THR A 195 -18.39 41.90 -25.66
C THR A 195 -18.95 41.50 -27.02
N ASP A 196 -19.21 40.20 -27.24
CA ASP A 196 -19.82 39.68 -28.46
C ASP A 196 -21.35 39.76 -28.42
N GLY A 197 -21.93 40.11 -27.27
CA GLY A 197 -23.37 40.22 -27.03
C GLY A 197 -24.01 38.90 -26.61
N LYS A 198 -23.25 37.89 -26.17
CA LYS A 198 -23.79 36.67 -25.56
C LYS A 198 -24.08 36.92 -24.08
N LEU A 199 -24.96 36.11 -23.51
CA LEU A 199 -25.39 36.21 -22.13
C LEU A 199 -24.78 35.09 -21.29
N ILE A 200 -24.30 35.44 -20.10
CA ILE A 200 -23.87 34.50 -19.06
C ILE A 200 -24.46 34.89 -17.71
N LEU A 201 -24.52 33.94 -16.77
CA LEU A 201 -24.77 34.24 -15.37
C LEU A 201 -23.56 34.97 -14.78
N ASN A 202 -23.80 36.01 -13.98
CA ASN A 202 -22.75 36.81 -13.36
C ASN A 202 -21.99 35.99 -12.31
N PRO A 203 -20.72 35.61 -12.53
CA PRO A 203 -20.00 34.74 -11.59
C PRO A 203 -19.74 35.42 -10.23
N GLY A 204 -19.83 36.76 -10.17
CA GLY A 204 -19.65 37.51 -8.93
C GLY A 204 -20.83 37.49 -7.96
N GLU A 205 -22.00 37.03 -8.41
CA GLU A 205 -23.22 37.03 -7.60
C GLU A 205 -23.30 35.80 -6.70
N PRO A 206 -23.46 35.93 -5.37
CA PRO A 206 -23.55 34.78 -4.47
C PRO A 206 -24.66 33.79 -4.83
N GLN A 207 -25.82 34.29 -5.30
CA GLN A 207 -26.93 33.44 -5.72
C GLN A 207 -26.60 32.57 -6.94
N VAL A 208 -25.79 33.10 -7.87
CA VAL A 208 -25.32 32.34 -9.05
C VAL A 208 -24.39 31.22 -8.61
N LYS A 209 -23.45 31.50 -7.69
CA LYS A 209 -22.54 30.49 -7.14
C LYS A 209 -23.32 29.34 -6.48
N THR A 210 -24.26 29.68 -5.59
CA THR A 210 -25.13 28.68 -4.94
C THR A 210 -25.93 27.87 -5.95
N PHE A 211 -26.50 28.51 -6.97
CA PHE A 211 -27.27 27.82 -8.01
C PHE A 211 -26.43 26.81 -8.81
N ILE A 212 -25.21 27.18 -9.19
CA ILE A 212 -24.30 26.30 -9.93
C ILE A 212 -23.90 25.10 -9.05
N THR A 213 -23.49 25.34 -7.81
CA THR A 213 -23.14 24.27 -6.88
C THR A 213 -24.33 23.33 -6.63
N ASN A 214 -25.54 23.87 -6.42
CA ASN A 214 -26.74 23.05 -6.25
C ASN A 214 -27.10 22.26 -7.51
N THR A 215 -26.88 22.81 -8.70
CA THR A 215 -27.11 22.12 -9.97
C THR A 215 -26.18 20.92 -10.12
N VAL A 216 -24.90 21.07 -9.78
CA VAL A 216 -23.93 19.96 -9.76
C VAL A 216 -24.33 18.90 -8.74
N MET A 217 -24.65 19.32 -7.51
CA MET A 217 -25.03 18.39 -6.45
C MET A 217 -26.39 17.71 -6.67
N GLU A 218 -27.29 18.28 -7.48
CA GLU A 218 -28.52 17.60 -7.91
C GLU A 218 -28.16 16.35 -8.72
N VAL A 219 -27.18 16.44 -9.62
CA VAL A 219 -26.77 15.28 -10.42
C VAL A 219 -26.06 14.24 -9.56
N VAL A 220 -25.12 14.66 -8.71
CA VAL A 220 -24.39 13.75 -7.79
C VAL A 220 -25.34 12.95 -6.89
N LYS A 221 -26.45 13.56 -6.46
CA LYS A 221 -27.42 12.92 -5.54
C LYS A 221 -28.44 12.01 -6.22
N HIS A 222 -28.60 12.11 -7.54
CA HIS A 222 -29.68 11.43 -8.26
C HIS A 222 -29.20 10.47 -9.35
N TYR A 223 -27.91 10.54 -9.71
CA TYR A 223 -27.35 9.76 -10.79
C TYR A 223 -26.01 9.14 -10.37
N ASP A 224 -25.82 7.89 -10.75
CA ASP A 224 -24.61 7.10 -10.49
C ASP A 224 -23.49 7.46 -11.48
N ILE A 225 -23.03 8.70 -11.43
CA ILE A 225 -21.97 9.20 -12.31
C ILE A 225 -20.58 8.91 -11.73
N ASP A 226 -19.60 8.66 -12.59
CA ASP A 226 -18.21 8.44 -12.16
C ASP A 226 -17.47 9.77 -11.92
N GLY A 227 -17.92 10.86 -12.55
CA GLY A 227 -17.31 12.16 -12.34
C GLY A 227 -18.16 13.37 -12.78
N ILE A 228 -17.81 14.52 -12.23
CA ILE A 228 -18.23 15.86 -12.64
C ILE A 228 -17.11 16.49 -13.45
N HIS A 229 -17.48 17.10 -14.57
CA HIS A 229 -16.53 17.79 -15.45
C HIS A 229 -16.98 19.21 -15.77
N PHE A 230 -16.10 20.21 -15.58
CA PHE A 230 -16.26 21.53 -16.21
C PHE A 230 -15.29 21.69 -17.37
N ASP A 231 -15.72 22.40 -18.41
CA ASP A 231 -14.85 22.82 -19.51
C ASP A 231 -14.16 24.15 -19.20
N ASP A 232 -13.71 24.84 -20.24
CA ASP A 232 -12.86 26.03 -20.21
C ASP A 232 -13.64 27.35 -20.09
N TYR A 233 -14.97 27.34 -19.93
CA TYR A 233 -15.79 28.55 -19.93
C TYR A 233 -16.07 29.05 -18.51
N PHE A 234 -15.30 30.06 -18.09
CA PHE A 234 -15.48 30.79 -16.83
C PHE A 234 -16.04 32.19 -17.10
N TYR A 235 -15.22 33.23 -16.97
CA TYR A 235 -15.50 34.49 -17.66
C TYR A 235 -15.26 34.30 -19.17
N PRO A 236 -15.99 35.04 -20.02
CA PRO A 236 -16.00 34.78 -21.45
C PRO A 236 -14.68 35.18 -22.09
N TYR A 237 -14.23 34.41 -23.09
CA TYR A 237 -13.02 34.67 -23.89
C TYR A 237 -12.95 36.08 -24.46
N SER A 238 -14.10 36.66 -24.81
CA SER A 238 -14.21 38.00 -25.39
C SER A 238 -14.14 39.11 -24.31
N GLY A 239 -14.24 38.73 -23.03
CA GLY A 239 -14.37 39.62 -21.90
C GLY A 239 -15.82 40.09 -21.70
N LEU A 240 -16.09 40.64 -20.51
CA LEU A 240 -17.38 41.26 -20.24
C LEU A 240 -17.49 42.63 -20.91
N LYS A 241 -18.71 42.96 -21.37
CA LYS A 241 -19.02 44.32 -21.81
C LYS A 241 -18.79 45.29 -20.66
N ALA A 242 -18.30 46.48 -20.99
CA ALA A 242 -17.83 47.44 -20.00
C ALA A 242 -18.92 47.81 -18.97
N GLY A 243 -18.67 47.49 -17.70
CA GLY A 243 -19.51 47.88 -16.57
C GLY A 243 -20.53 46.85 -16.11
N GLU A 244 -20.68 45.72 -16.81
CA GLU A 244 -21.71 44.70 -16.52
C GLU A 244 -21.63 44.13 -15.08
N ASP A 245 -20.42 43.88 -14.57
CA ASP A 245 -20.21 43.34 -13.21
C ASP A 245 -19.78 44.41 -12.20
N LYS A 246 -19.77 45.69 -12.59
CA LYS A 246 -19.25 46.78 -11.74
C LYS A 246 -20.07 46.98 -10.47
N ALA A 247 -21.39 46.81 -10.55
CA ALA A 247 -22.27 46.93 -9.39
C ALA A 247 -22.00 45.79 -8.39
N THR A 248 -21.93 44.56 -8.88
CA THR A 248 -21.60 43.36 -8.11
C THR A 248 -20.21 43.47 -7.47
N PHE A 249 -19.19 43.89 -8.24
CA PHE A 249 -17.84 44.13 -7.74
C PHE A 249 -17.83 45.15 -6.59
N ASN A 250 -18.49 46.31 -6.75
CA ASN A 250 -18.51 47.32 -5.68
C ASN A 250 -19.25 46.87 -4.42
N THR A 251 -20.15 45.89 -4.56
CA THR A 251 -20.93 45.35 -3.44
C THR A 251 -20.13 44.29 -2.66
N TYR A 252 -19.43 43.41 -3.36
CA TYR A 252 -18.83 42.20 -2.77
C TYR A 252 -17.30 42.19 -2.70
N LYS A 253 -16.60 43.17 -3.26
CA LYS A 253 -15.14 43.22 -3.21
C LYS A 253 -14.62 43.39 -1.78
N GLU A 254 -13.44 42.84 -1.54
CA GLU A 254 -12.69 43.08 -0.33
C GLU A 254 -11.96 44.43 -0.37
N HIS A 255 -11.49 44.89 0.79
CA HIS A 255 -10.76 46.15 0.88
C HIS A 255 -9.48 46.09 0.01
N ASN A 256 -9.33 47.05 -0.91
CA ASN A 256 -8.23 47.16 -1.88
C ASN A 256 -8.09 46.01 -2.90
N GLN A 257 -9.13 45.18 -3.09
CA GLN A 257 -9.11 44.12 -4.10
C GLN A 257 -9.25 44.69 -5.53
N SER A 258 -8.43 44.21 -6.47
CA SER A 258 -8.60 44.51 -7.90
C SER A 258 -9.83 43.79 -8.47
N ILE A 259 -10.34 44.24 -9.62
CA ILE A 259 -11.48 43.54 -10.24
C ILE A 259 -11.06 42.18 -10.78
N GLU A 260 -9.83 42.06 -11.25
CA GLU A 260 -9.24 40.82 -11.77
C GLU A 260 -9.08 39.77 -10.68
N ASP A 261 -8.53 40.15 -9.51
CA ASP A 261 -8.42 39.25 -8.35
C ASP A 261 -9.80 38.85 -7.81
N TRP A 262 -10.75 39.79 -7.82
CA TRP A 262 -12.12 39.51 -7.42
C TRP A 262 -12.80 38.51 -8.36
N ARG A 263 -12.61 38.65 -9.68
CA ARG A 263 -13.13 37.70 -10.67
C ARG A 263 -12.54 36.31 -10.48
N ARG A 264 -11.22 36.18 -10.26
CA ARG A 264 -10.58 34.88 -9.93
C ARG A 264 -11.16 34.27 -8.67
N LYS A 265 -11.25 35.05 -7.59
CA LYS A 265 -11.86 34.62 -6.33
C LYS A 265 -13.29 34.12 -6.50
N ASN A 266 -14.06 34.72 -7.41
CA ASN A 266 -15.43 34.28 -7.67
C ASN A 266 -15.50 32.91 -8.33
N VAL A 267 -14.60 32.63 -9.27
CA VAL A 267 -14.48 31.31 -9.89
C VAL A 267 -14.01 30.30 -8.85
N ASP A 268 -12.93 30.61 -8.12
CA ASP A 268 -12.37 29.78 -7.06
C ASP A 268 -13.43 29.34 -6.05
N ALA A 269 -14.29 30.27 -5.62
CA ALA A 269 -15.34 29.99 -4.64
C ALA A 269 -16.34 28.92 -5.11
N VAL A 270 -16.60 28.81 -6.42
CA VAL A 270 -17.47 27.75 -6.97
C VAL A 270 -16.74 26.43 -7.00
N ILE A 271 -15.47 26.42 -7.44
CA ILE A 271 -14.65 25.22 -7.52
C ILE A 271 -14.42 24.61 -6.13
N GLU A 272 -14.00 25.44 -5.17
CA GLU A 272 -13.81 25.04 -3.77
C GLU A 272 -15.11 24.52 -3.14
N ALA A 273 -16.25 25.18 -3.40
CA ALA A 273 -17.54 24.76 -2.86
C ALA A 273 -18.01 23.41 -3.42
N ILE A 274 -17.80 23.15 -4.72
CA ILE A 274 -18.11 21.86 -5.33
C ILE A 274 -17.19 20.78 -4.78
N SER A 275 -15.87 21.04 -4.77
CA SER A 275 -14.85 20.14 -4.23
C SER A 275 -15.19 19.70 -2.80
N SER A 276 -15.45 20.66 -1.92
CA SER A 276 -15.75 20.39 -0.50
C SER A 276 -17.05 19.60 -0.32
N GLN A 277 -18.10 19.94 -1.08
CA GLN A 277 -19.38 19.24 -0.98
C GLN A 277 -19.33 17.83 -1.57
N LEU A 278 -18.58 17.64 -2.66
CA LEU A 278 -18.39 16.33 -3.27
C LEU A 278 -17.57 15.42 -2.37
N GLN A 279 -16.47 15.91 -1.80
CA GLN A 279 -15.67 15.17 -0.83
C GLN A 279 -16.52 14.74 0.37
N THR A 280 -17.32 15.65 0.93
CA THR A 280 -18.24 15.35 2.03
C THR A 280 -19.24 14.27 1.63
N TYR A 281 -19.83 14.39 0.43
CA TYR A 281 -20.81 13.44 -0.08
C TYR A 281 -20.20 12.04 -0.28
N ASN A 282 -19.03 11.97 -0.92
CA ASN A 282 -18.28 10.74 -1.16
C ASN A 282 -17.97 10.02 0.14
N GLN A 283 -17.44 10.75 1.12
CA GLN A 283 -17.14 10.19 2.43
C GLN A 283 -18.38 9.68 3.15
N SER A 284 -19.52 10.39 3.09
CA SER A 284 -20.72 10.00 3.82
C SER A 284 -21.55 8.89 3.16
N HIS A 285 -21.34 8.62 1.86
CA HIS A 285 -22.11 7.63 1.10
C HIS A 285 -21.25 6.46 0.58
N GLY A 286 -19.94 6.45 0.88
CA GLY A 286 -19.04 5.41 0.36
C GLY A 286 -18.88 5.44 -1.16
N THR A 287 -19.00 6.63 -1.76
CA THR A 287 -18.84 6.85 -3.21
C THR A 287 -17.51 7.52 -3.52
N SER A 288 -17.16 7.62 -4.80
CA SER A 288 -15.87 8.16 -5.27
C SER A 288 -16.01 9.06 -6.49
N VAL A 289 -17.15 9.74 -6.63
CA VAL A 289 -17.43 10.63 -7.77
C VAL A 289 -16.32 11.66 -7.90
N GLN A 290 -15.64 11.69 -9.05
CA GLN A 290 -14.49 12.54 -9.30
C GLN A 290 -14.92 13.98 -9.61
N PHE A 291 -14.10 14.96 -9.29
CA PHE A 291 -14.24 16.33 -9.80
C PHE A 291 -13.04 16.73 -10.65
N GLY A 292 -13.29 17.06 -11.92
CA GLY A 292 -12.23 17.56 -12.79
C GLY A 292 -12.65 18.68 -13.73
N ILE A 293 -11.64 19.36 -14.24
CA ILE A 293 -11.81 20.56 -15.08
C ILE A 293 -10.88 20.48 -16.29
N SER A 294 -11.39 20.86 -17.46
CA SER A 294 -10.65 21.03 -18.69
C SER A 294 -10.44 22.52 -19.01
N PRO A 295 -9.42 23.18 -18.43
CA PRO A 295 -9.18 24.59 -18.69
C PRO A 295 -8.48 24.83 -20.03
N PHE A 296 -8.42 26.09 -20.44
CA PHE A 296 -7.49 26.51 -21.49
C PHE A 296 -6.05 26.07 -21.16
N GLY A 297 -5.31 25.57 -22.15
CA GLY A 297 -4.04 24.87 -21.91
C GLY A 297 -2.90 25.71 -21.34
N ILE A 298 -2.98 27.05 -21.39
CA ILE A 298 -1.96 27.95 -20.83
C ILE A 298 -2.56 28.65 -19.61
N TRP A 299 -2.02 28.38 -18.41
CA TRP A 299 -2.37 29.13 -17.19
C TRP A 299 -1.86 30.58 -17.29
N ARG A 300 -0.53 30.73 -17.40
CA ARG A 300 0.20 31.96 -17.69
C ARG A 300 1.48 31.65 -18.45
N SER A 301 1.96 32.59 -19.23
CA SER A 301 3.24 32.56 -19.94
C SER A 301 4.36 33.10 -19.04
N GLN A 302 5.56 32.52 -19.17
CA GLN A 302 6.71 32.80 -18.30
C GLN A 302 7.11 34.30 -18.24
N CYS A 303 6.86 35.04 -19.31
CA CYS A 303 7.17 36.48 -19.35
C CYS A 303 6.12 37.37 -18.67
N ASN A 304 4.93 36.85 -18.38
CA ASN A 304 3.91 37.49 -17.57
C ASN A 304 4.04 37.09 -16.10
N ASP A 305 4.48 35.86 -15.84
CA ASP A 305 4.70 35.28 -14.52
C ASP A 305 5.88 34.31 -14.57
N PRO A 306 6.94 34.45 -13.73
CA PRO A 306 8.11 33.57 -13.79
C PRO A 306 7.80 32.08 -13.57
N GLU A 307 6.66 31.74 -12.95
CA GLU A 307 6.20 30.36 -12.76
C GLU A 307 5.35 29.83 -13.93
N GLY A 308 5.11 30.65 -14.96
CA GLY A 308 4.32 30.30 -16.15
C GLY A 308 5.06 29.43 -17.16
N SER A 309 4.30 28.90 -18.13
CA SER A 309 4.83 28.01 -19.17
C SER A 309 5.68 28.76 -20.19
N ASN A 310 6.59 28.04 -20.86
CA ASN A 310 7.45 28.61 -21.90
C ASN A 310 6.65 28.87 -23.19
N THR A 311 5.84 29.93 -23.15
CA THR A 311 4.92 30.34 -24.20
C THR A 311 5.03 31.84 -24.48
N SER A 312 4.45 32.29 -25.60
CA SER A 312 4.48 33.68 -26.05
C SER A 312 3.71 34.61 -25.11
N CYS A 313 4.26 35.78 -24.80
CA CYS A 313 3.64 36.78 -23.91
C CYS A 313 2.30 37.36 -24.38
N GLY A 314 1.96 37.12 -25.65
CA GLY A 314 0.67 37.52 -26.23
C GLY A 314 -0.26 36.33 -26.45
N ALA A 315 0.11 35.12 -26.00
CA ALA A 315 -0.80 34.02 -25.95
C ALA A 315 -1.93 34.35 -24.96
N MET A 316 -3.10 33.82 -25.24
CA MET A 316 -4.19 33.84 -24.27
C MET A 316 -3.79 33.03 -23.03
N GLN A 317 -4.26 33.41 -21.86
CA GLN A 317 -3.91 32.82 -20.58
C GLN A 317 -5.16 32.68 -19.72
N SER A 318 -5.41 31.49 -19.17
CA SER A 318 -6.63 31.23 -18.38
C SER A 318 -6.72 32.16 -17.15
N TYR A 319 -5.59 32.45 -16.51
CA TYR A 319 -5.51 33.28 -15.31
C TYR A 319 -5.90 34.75 -15.55
N ASP A 320 -5.48 35.30 -16.70
CA ASP A 320 -5.61 36.72 -17.00
C ASP A 320 -6.88 37.02 -17.82
N ASP A 321 -7.23 36.16 -18.79
CA ASP A 321 -8.31 36.41 -19.75
C ASP A 321 -9.65 35.80 -19.32
N GLN A 322 -9.62 34.67 -18.62
CA GLN A 322 -10.83 33.94 -18.16
C GLN A 322 -11.00 33.96 -16.64
N TYR A 323 -10.01 34.47 -15.92
CA TYR A 323 -9.94 34.49 -14.46
C TYR A 323 -10.04 33.09 -13.84
N ALA A 324 -9.43 32.10 -14.50
CA ALA A 324 -9.34 30.71 -14.06
C ALA A 324 -7.93 30.41 -13.54
N ASP A 325 -7.78 30.38 -12.22
CA ASP A 325 -6.50 30.16 -11.54
C ASP A 325 -6.21 28.67 -11.32
N THR A 326 -5.95 27.99 -12.43
CA THR A 326 -5.83 26.53 -12.48
C THR A 326 -4.63 25.99 -11.70
N LYS A 327 -3.53 26.74 -11.62
CA LYS A 327 -2.38 26.41 -10.75
C LYS A 327 -2.82 26.28 -9.29
N LYS A 328 -3.58 27.26 -8.79
CA LYS A 328 -4.10 27.26 -7.42
C LYS A 328 -5.04 26.06 -7.16
N TRP A 329 -5.87 25.68 -8.13
CA TRP A 329 -6.79 24.55 -7.97
C TRP A 329 -6.04 23.22 -7.83
N VAL A 330 -4.93 23.07 -8.57
CA VAL A 330 -4.03 21.92 -8.47
C VAL A 330 -3.28 21.91 -7.14
N GLU A 331 -2.62 23.02 -6.78
CA GLU A 331 -1.83 23.13 -5.55
C GLU A 331 -2.67 22.92 -4.27
N ASN A 332 -3.93 23.32 -4.29
CA ASN A 332 -4.85 23.12 -3.17
C ASN A 332 -5.56 21.76 -3.18
N ASN A 333 -5.30 20.89 -4.17
CA ASN A 333 -6.00 19.61 -4.37
C ASN A 333 -7.53 19.76 -4.39
N TRP A 334 -8.04 20.83 -5.03
CA TRP A 334 -9.49 21.02 -5.17
C TRP A 334 -10.11 20.13 -6.25
N LEU A 335 -9.28 19.48 -7.06
CA LEU A 335 -9.68 18.62 -8.17
C LEU A 335 -9.10 17.22 -7.96
N ASP A 336 -9.81 16.19 -8.40
CA ASP A 336 -9.27 14.85 -8.54
C ASP A 336 -8.47 14.71 -9.84
N TYR A 337 -8.87 15.45 -10.88
CA TYR A 337 -8.12 15.49 -12.14
C TYR A 337 -8.21 16.84 -12.87
N ILE A 338 -7.22 17.10 -13.72
CA ILE A 338 -7.19 18.28 -14.61
C ILE A 338 -6.89 17.86 -16.05
N VAL A 339 -7.56 18.52 -17.01
CA VAL A 339 -7.47 18.22 -18.44
C VAL A 339 -7.12 19.45 -19.28
N PRO A 340 -5.91 20.01 -19.19
CA PRO A 340 -5.54 21.17 -19.98
C PRO A 340 -5.74 20.93 -21.48
N GLN A 341 -6.41 21.87 -22.14
CA GLN A 341 -6.69 21.84 -23.58
C GLN A 341 -5.44 22.22 -24.39
N VAL A 342 -4.53 21.27 -24.59
CA VAL A 342 -3.29 21.47 -25.36
C VAL A 342 -3.56 21.24 -26.85
N TYR A 343 -4.38 22.09 -27.45
CA TYR A 343 -4.84 21.93 -28.83
C TYR A 343 -3.85 22.49 -29.87
N TRP A 344 -2.55 22.41 -29.62
CA TRP A 344 -1.51 22.92 -30.51
C TRP A 344 -0.63 21.79 -31.02
N ASP A 345 -0.03 21.98 -32.20
CA ASP A 345 0.95 21.05 -32.75
C ASP A 345 2.33 21.27 -32.10
N PHE A 346 3.21 20.29 -32.20
CA PHE A 346 4.59 20.43 -31.70
C PHE A 346 5.36 21.56 -32.37
N ALA A 347 5.10 21.83 -33.65
CA ALA A 347 5.80 22.85 -34.44
C ALA A 347 5.14 24.23 -34.38
N HIS A 348 4.31 24.50 -33.37
CA HIS A 348 3.43 25.67 -33.36
C HIS A 348 4.19 27.01 -33.44
N PRO A 349 4.11 27.75 -34.56
CA PRO A 349 5.02 28.87 -34.84
C PRO A 349 4.71 30.14 -34.04
N TYR A 350 3.54 30.21 -33.38
CA TYR A 350 3.08 31.41 -32.67
C TYR A 350 3.37 31.39 -31.16
N GLY A 351 4.12 30.38 -30.69
CA GLY A 351 4.68 30.32 -29.33
C GLY A 351 3.78 29.68 -28.28
N ALA A 352 3.10 28.60 -28.64
CA ALA A 352 2.44 27.69 -27.71
C ALA A 352 2.62 26.23 -28.17
N PRO A 353 3.86 25.75 -28.41
CA PRO A 353 4.08 24.38 -28.87
C PRO A 353 3.64 23.38 -27.81
N TYR A 354 3.18 22.22 -28.27
CA TYR A 354 2.61 21.16 -27.42
C TYR A 354 3.53 20.75 -26.26
N ALA A 355 4.81 20.47 -26.55
CA ALA A 355 5.79 19.99 -25.57
C ALA A 355 5.94 20.95 -24.37
N ASP A 356 6.21 22.24 -24.63
CA ASP A 356 6.40 23.25 -23.58
C ASP A 356 5.17 23.43 -22.68
N VAL A 357 3.97 23.21 -23.21
CA VAL A 357 2.73 23.29 -22.41
C VAL A 357 2.56 22.02 -21.57
N VAL A 358 2.79 20.83 -22.13
CA VAL A 358 2.69 19.57 -21.38
C VAL A 358 3.73 19.48 -20.28
N ASP A 359 5.00 19.83 -20.56
CA ASP A 359 6.09 19.81 -19.57
C ASP A 359 5.77 20.70 -18.37
N TRP A 360 5.15 21.85 -18.61
CA TRP A 360 4.72 22.74 -17.55
C TRP A 360 3.60 22.11 -16.70
N TRP A 361 2.64 21.44 -17.33
CA TRP A 361 1.58 20.75 -16.59
C TRP A 361 2.10 19.56 -15.78
N VAL A 362 3.05 18.80 -16.32
CA VAL A 362 3.77 17.75 -15.59
C VAL A 362 4.38 18.34 -14.31
N ASP A 363 5.20 19.40 -14.44
CA ASP A 363 5.81 20.10 -13.30
C ASP A 363 4.76 20.55 -12.26
N LYS A 364 3.60 21.04 -12.69
CA LYS A 364 2.56 21.53 -11.77
C LYS A 364 1.80 20.44 -11.03
N VAL A 365 1.68 19.25 -11.58
CA VAL A 365 1.00 18.14 -10.88
C VAL A 365 1.96 17.25 -10.09
N THR A 366 3.27 17.31 -10.37
CA THR A 366 4.28 16.54 -9.62
C THR A 366 4.16 16.85 -8.12
N GLY A 367 4.05 15.79 -7.31
CA GLY A 367 3.89 15.90 -5.85
C GLY A 367 2.47 16.24 -5.38
N THR A 368 1.49 16.37 -6.28
CA THR A 368 0.08 16.61 -5.92
C THR A 368 -0.77 15.34 -6.03
N ASN A 369 -2.00 15.41 -5.51
CA ASN A 369 -2.98 14.35 -5.62
C ASN A 369 -3.86 14.44 -6.88
N VAL A 370 -3.58 15.41 -7.76
CA VAL A 370 -4.37 15.65 -8.98
C VAL A 370 -3.83 14.80 -10.13
N ASN A 371 -4.71 14.02 -10.76
CA ASN A 371 -4.36 13.29 -11.99
C ASN A 371 -4.33 14.24 -13.19
N LEU A 372 -3.26 14.21 -13.99
CA LEU A 372 -3.15 14.99 -15.23
C LEU A 372 -3.57 14.16 -16.43
N TYR A 373 -4.60 14.60 -17.15
CA TYR A 373 -4.95 14.08 -18.48
C TYR A 373 -4.70 15.16 -19.52
N ILE A 374 -4.26 14.83 -20.73
CA ILE A 374 -4.04 15.87 -21.76
C ILE A 374 -5.20 15.95 -22.73
N GLY A 375 -5.73 17.16 -22.94
CA GLY A 375 -6.75 17.43 -23.95
C GLY A 375 -6.15 17.56 -25.34
N HIS A 376 -6.53 16.68 -26.27
CA HIS A 376 -6.09 16.67 -27.66
C HIS A 376 -7.11 17.32 -28.61
N GLY A 377 -6.62 18.22 -29.47
CA GLY A 377 -7.42 18.95 -30.44
C GLY A 377 -7.70 18.15 -31.71
N ALA A 378 -8.30 16.95 -31.62
CA ALA A 378 -8.54 16.07 -32.77
C ALA A 378 -9.35 16.76 -33.90
N TYR A 379 -10.21 17.72 -33.57
CA TYR A 379 -10.91 18.56 -34.54
C TYR A 379 -10.02 19.39 -35.48
N LYS A 380 -8.73 19.56 -35.14
CA LYS A 380 -7.75 20.28 -35.96
C LYS A 380 -7.07 19.43 -37.02
N ILE A 381 -7.24 18.11 -37.02
CA ILE A 381 -6.67 17.23 -38.06
C ILE A 381 -7.09 17.76 -39.44
N ASP A 382 -6.12 17.85 -40.36
CA ASP A 382 -6.22 18.47 -41.70
C ASP A 382 -6.46 19.99 -41.76
N SER A 383 -6.43 20.71 -40.63
CA SER A 383 -6.62 22.17 -40.65
C SER A 383 -5.43 22.95 -41.25
N ASN A 384 -4.24 22.37 -41.23
CA ASN A 384 -3.01 22.93 -41.80
C ASN A 384 -1.94 21.83 -41.97
N THR A 385 -0.76 22.21 -42.47
CA THR A 385 0.34 21.28 -42.79
C THR A 385 0.78 20.40 -41.61
N SER A 386 0.92 20.95 -40.40
CA SER A 386 1.30 20.15 -39.22
C SER A 386 0.21 19.13 -38.89
N TRP A 387 -1.05 19.54 -38.95
CA TRP A 387 -2.20 18.70 -38.60
C TRP A 387 -2.65 17.75 -39.72
N SER A 388 -2.11 17.87 -40.93
CA SER A 388 -2.20 16.84 -41.98
C SER A 388 -1.20 15.70 -41.79
N ASN A 389 -0.39 15.72 -40.73
CA ASN A 389 0.44 14.62 -40.31
C ASN A 389 -0.41 13.57 -39.57
N PRO A 390 -0.58 12.34 -40.10
CA PRO A 390 -1.31 11.29 -39.40
C PRO A 390 -0.57 10.75 -38.17
N ASN A 391 0.62 11.28 -37.84
CA ASN A 391 1.33 11.01 -36.60
C ASN A 391 1.28 12.17 -35.60
N GLU A 392 0.63 13.31 -35.88
CA GLU A 392 0.66 14.44 -34.94
C GLU A 392 0.07 14.06 -33.58
N VAL A 393 -1.20 13.62 -33.54
CA VAL A 393 -1.84 13.16 -32.30
C VAL A 393 -1.20 11.88 -31.75
N PRO A 394 -0.84 10.86 -32.55
CA PRO A 394 -0.07 9.70 -32.08
C PRO A 394 1.28 10.07 -31.42
N ASN A 395 1.99 11.07 -31.95
CA ASN A 395 3.22 11.57 -31.34
C ASN A 395 2.94 12.33 -30.05
N GLN A 396 1.81 13.05 -29.95
CA GLN A 396 1.41 13.68 -28.68
C GLN A 396 1.18 12.62 -27.60
N ILE A 397 0.52 11.51 -27.92
CA ILE A 397 0.27 10.41 -26.97
C ILE A 397 1.58 9.69 -26.59
N ARG A 398 2.46 9.43 -27.57
CA ARG A 398 3.82 8.89 -27.31
C ARG A 398 4.66 9.82 -26.44
N TYR A 399 4.57 11.12 -26.67
CA TYR A 399 5.26 12.11 -25.84
C TYR A 399 4.72 12.11 -24.42
N ASN A 400 3.40 12.04 -24.26
CA ASN A 400 2.76 11.98 -22.95
C ASN A 400 3.20 10.73 -22.15
N SER A 401 3.33 9.57 -22.80
CA SER A 401 3.64 8.30 -22.11
C SER A 401 5.08 8.16 -21.63
N GLN A 402 5.92 9.18 -21.82
CA GLN A 402 7.24 9.26 -21.17
C GLN A 402 7.15 9.82 -19.74
N TYR A 403 6.01 10.39 -19.33
CA TYR A 403 5.81 10.97 -18.00
C TYR A 403 4.89 10.09 -17.17
N ASP A 404 5.34 9.77 -15.95
CA ASP A 404 4.49 9.06 -14.98
C ASP A 404 3.34 9.96 -14.50
N GLU A 405 3.52 11.27 -14.51
CA GLU A 405 2.49 12.24 -14.11
C GLU A 405 1.31 12.31 -15.07
N VAL A 406 1.52 12.05 -16.37
CA VAL A 406 0.44 12.07 -17.37
C VAL A 406 -0.30 10.73 -17.30
N LYS A 407 -1.48 10.75 -16.69
CA LYS A 407 -2.31 9.57 -16.42
C LYS A 407 -3.34 9.28 -17.51
N GLY A 408 -3.32 10.01 -18.63
CA GLY A 408 -4.23 9.76 -19.73
C GLY A 408 -4.42 10.90 -20.72
N SER A 409 -5.39 10.71 -21.61
CA SER A 409 -5.66 11.57 -22.76
C SER A 409 -7.17 11.71 -22.99
N VAL A 410 -7.60 12.91 -23.41
CA VAL A 410 -9.00 13.19 -23.75
C VAL A 410 -9.11 13.89 -25.10
N TYR A 411 -9.96 13.40 -26.00
CA TYR A 411 -10.00 13.88 -27.39
C TYR A 411 -11.21 14.77 -27.66
N PHE A 412 -10.98 15.96 -28.20
CA PHE A 412 -12.05 16.87 -28.64
C PHE A 412 -12.21 16.82 -30.17
N SER A 413 -13.28 16.24 -30.72
CA SER A 413 -14.38 15.52 -30.06
C SER A 413 -14.74 14.23 -30.80
N TYR A 414 -15.67 13.45 -30.24
CA TYR A 414 -16.09 12.15 -30.77
C TYR A 414 -16.43 12.15 -32.25
N LYS A 415 -17.23 13.12 -32.73
CA LYS A 415 -17.64 13.18 -34.13
C LYS A 415 -16.44 13.28 -35.06
N THR A 416 -15.46 14.13 -34.74
CA THR A 416 -14.29 14.27 -35.61
C THR A 416 -13.48 12.98 -35.64
N LEU A 417 -13.24 12.37 -34.48
CA LEU A 417 -12.39 11.18 -34.41
C LEU A 417 -13.04 9.94 -35.04
N PHE A 418 -14.35 9.74 -34.85
CA PHE A 418 -15.03 8.49 -35.21
C PHE A 418 -15.96 8.59 -36.43
N LYS A 419 -16.53 9.76 -36.73
CA LYS A 419 -17.46 9.94 -37.87
C LYS A 419 -16.83 10.60 -39.10
N SER A 420 -15.59 11.06 -39.02
CA SER A 420 -14.89 11.64 -40.17
C SER A 420 -14.51 10.56 -41.19
N SER A 421 -14.65 10.87 -42.48
CA SER A 421 -14.16 10.06 -43.59
C SER A 421 -12.81 10.54 -44.13
N SER A 422 -12.16 11.51 -43.47
CA SER A 422 -10.82 11.95 -43.87
C SER A 422 -9.80 10.82 -43.71
N GLN A 423 -9.00 10.59 -44.75
CA GLN A 423 -7.94 9.60 -44.75
C GLN A 423 -6.93 9.83 -43.61
N THR A 424 -6.55 11.09 -43.35
CA THR A 424 -5.63 11.42 -42.24
C THR A 424 -6.21 11.06 -40.88
N VAL A 425 -7.52 11.27 -40.70
CA VAL A 425 -8.21 10.91 -39.45
C VAL A 425 -8.27 9.38 -39.29
N LEU A 426 -8.59 8.65 -40.35
CA LEU A 426 -8.59 7.18 -40.33
C LEU A 426 -7.22 6.63 -39.93
N GLU A 427 -6.15 7.11 -40.57
CA GLU A 427 -4.77 6.69 -40.24
C GLU A 427 -4.34 7.08 -38.83
N THR A 428 -4.76 8.25 -38.36
CA THR A 428 -4.51 8.70 -36.97
C THR A 428 -5.19 7.76 -35.99
N ARG A 429 -6.47 7.44 -36.23
CA ARG A 429 -7.28 6.57 -35.39
C ARG A 429 -6.75 5.13 -35.37
N ASP A 430 -6.29 4.60 -36.50
CA ASP A 430 -5.70 3.26 -36.58
C ASP A 430 -4.41 3.17 -35.74
N LYS A 431 -3.61 4.24 -35.67
CA LYS A 431 -2.42 4.30 -34.80
C LYS A 431 -2.77 4.44 -33.32
N ILE A 432 -3.80 5.23 -32.99
CA ILE A 432 -4.32 5.28 -31.61
C ILE A 432 -4.77 3.88 -31.19
N LYS A 433 -5.51 3.16 -32.06
CA LYS A 433 -5.92 1.78 -31.80
C LYS A 433 -4.73 0.84 -31.58
N MET A 434 -3.64 1.03 -32.33
CA MET A 434 -2.42 0.25 -32.18
C MET A 434 -1.75 0.50 -30.82
N TYR A 435 -1.78 1.72 -30.30
CA TYR A 435 -1.26 2.05 -28.96
C TYR A 435 -2.21 1.58 -27.85
N TYR A 436 -3.52 1.65 -28.08
CA TYR A 436 -4.55 1.18 -27.16
C TYR A 436 -5.00 -0.25 -27.51
N ASN A 437 -4.06 -1.12 -27.87
CA ASN A 437 -4.35 -2.50 -28.24
C ASN A 437 -4.77 -3.38 -27.06
N ASN A 438 -4.36 -3.03 -25.83
CA ASN A 438 -4.79 -3.66 -24.58
C ASN A 438 -5.80 -2.76 -23.85
N GLN A 439 -6.70 -3.37 -23.08
CA GLN A 439 -7.51 -2.62 -22.12
C GLN A 439 -6.63 -1.96 -21.06
N ALA A 440 -7.12 -0.89 -20.46
CA ALA A 440 -6.44 -0.21 -19.35
C ALA A 440 -7.42 0.10 -18.24
N LEU A 441 -6.93 -0.03 -17.01
CA LEU A 441 -7.65 0.42 -15.83
C LEU A 441 -7.66 1.95 -15.79
N THR A 442 -8.68 2.52 -15.17
CA THR A 442 -8.69 3.95 -14.89
C THR A 442 -7.69 4.28 -13.76
N PRO A 443 -7.10 5.49 -13.75
CA PRO A 443 -6.15 5.89 -12.72
C PRO A 443 -6.76 5.85 -11.32
N THR A 444 -5.93 5.58 -10.31
CA THR A 444 -6.35 5.59 -8.91
C THR A 444 -6.64 7.02 -8.44
N LEU A 445 -7.57 7.15 -7.49
CA LEU A 445 -7.89 8.41 -6.86
C LEU A 445 -7.01 8.60 -5.62
N LYS A 446 -5.97 9.42 -5.72
CA LYS A 446 -4.98 9.61 -4.63
C LYS A 446 -5.58 10.17 -3.34
N ASN A 447 -6.72 10.88 -3.43
CA ASN A 447 -7.45 11.43 -2.28
C ASN A 447 -8.43 10.43 -1.64
N TYR A 448 -8.58 9.24 -2.21
CA TYR A 448 -9.42 8.17 -1.69
C TYR A 448 -8.59 7.26 -0.79
N GLN A 449 -8.99 7.10 0.47
CA GLN A 449 -8.32 6.17 1.38
C GLN A 449 -8.71 4.74 1.02
N PRO A 450 -7.78 3.87 0.62
CA PRO A 450 -8.10 2.49 0.28
C PRO A 450 -8.64 1.77 1.51
N THR A 451 -9.83 1.20 1.42
CA THR A 451 -10.26 0.16 2.36
C THR A 451 -9.34 -1.06 2.15
N SER A 452 -8.90 -1.72 3.22
CA SER A 452 -8.16 -2.99 3.15
C SER A 452 -9.00 -3.99 2.33
N LEU A 453 -8.45 -4.44 1.19
CA LEU A 453 -9.12 -5.36 0.27
C LEU A 453 -8.68 -6.77 0.56
N GLY A 454 -9.63 -7.65 0.86
CA GLY A 454 -9.40 -9.09 0.80
C GLY A 454 -9.16 -9.56 -0.64
N THR A 455 -8.86 -10.85 -0.80
CA THR A 455 -8.81 -11.51 -2.11
C THR A 455 -10.20 -11.97 -2.56
N VAL A 456 -10.38 -12.17 -3.87
CA VAL A 456 -11.61 -12.80 -4.38
C VAL A 456 -11.69 -14.23 -3.84
N THR A 457 -12.88 -14.64 -3.40
CA THR A 457 -13.10 -15.97 -2.84
C THR A 457 -13.85 -16.89 -3.81
N ASN A 458 -13.70 -18.20 -3.60
CA ASN A 458 -14.36 -19.25 -4.39
C ASN A 458 -14.14 -19.11 -5.90
N ILE A 459 -12.93 -18.70 -6.31
CA ILE A 459 -12.58 -18.68 -7.71
C ILE A 459 -12.33 -20.12 -8.20
N GLU A 460 -13.03 -20.51 -9.25
CA GLU A 460 -12.95 -21.83 -9.88
C GLU A 460 -12.81 -21.66 -11.38
N VAL A 461 -12.08 -22.57 -12.04
CA VAL A 461 -12.02 -22.63 -13.50
C VAL A 461 -12.42 -24.03 -13.98
N THR A 462 -13.36 -24.06 -14.92
CA THR A 462 -13.79 -25.28 -15.59
C THR A 462 -13.40 -25.19 -17.07
N THR A 463 -12.57 -26.13 -17.51
CA THR A 463 -12.11 -26.22 -18.89
C THR A 463 -13.05 -27.07 -19.74
N ASN A 464 -13.53 -26.53 -20.85
CA ASN A 464 -14.32 -27.24 -21.87
C ASN A 464 -13.61 -27.18 -23.24
N ASP A 465 -14.04 -27.98 -24.22
CA ASP A 465 -13.43 -28.07 -25.57
C ASP A 465 -13.27 -26.72 -26.32
N THR A 466 -14.03 -25.68 -25.92
CA THR A 466 -14.11 -24.40 -26.63
C THR A 466 -13.78 -23.18 -25.78
N SER A 467 -13.58 -23.32 -24.47
CA SER A 467 -13.39 -22.17 -23.56
C SER A 467 -12.98 -22.61 -22.16
N ASN A 468 -12.31 -21.71 -21.44
CA ASN A 468 -12.14 -21.81 -19.99
C ASN A 468 -13.19 -20.96 -19.30
N ARG A 469 -14.01 -21.57 -18.44
CA ARG A 469 -15.06 -20.88 -17.70
C ARG A 469 -14.60 -20.59 -16.28
N ILE A 470 -14.47 -19.33 -15.93
CA ILE A 470 -14.08 -18.86 -14.60
C ILE A 470 -15.35 -18.45 -13.84
N GLU A 471 -15.47 -18.88 -12.59
CA GLU A 471 -16.54 -18.52 -11.66
C GLU A 471 -15.94 -18.02 -10.35
N TRP A 472 -16.58 -17.07 -9.68
CA TRP A 472 -16.15 -16.60 -8.36
C TRP A 472 -17.32 -16.06 -7.54
N ALA A 473 -17.15 -15.99 -6.22
CA ALA A 473 -18.12 -15.35 -5.34
C ALA A 473 -18.06 -13.82 -5.47
N LYS A 474 -19.24 -13.19 -5.48
CA LYS A 474 -19.34 -11.73 -5.46
C LYS A 474 -18.77 -11.16 -4.17
N SER A 475 -18.02 -10.07 -4.29
CA SER A 475 -17.68 -9.18 -3.19
C SER A 475 -18.54 -7.92 -3.24
N ASP A 476 -19.06 -7.51 -2.09
CA ASP A 476 -19.77 -6.22 -1.93
C ASP A 476 -18.83 -5.01 -1.95
N GLN A 477 -17.52 -5.24 -1.80
CA GLN A 477 -16.49 -4.20 -1.87
C GLN A 477 -16.00 -3.93 -3.31
N ALA A 478 -16.33 -4.81 -4.27
CA ALA A 478 -15.86 -4.72 -5.64
C ALA A 478 -16.79 -3.86 -6.51
N LEU A 479 -16.25 -2.80 -7.11
CA LEU A 479 -16.90 -2.06 -8.20
C LEU A 479 -16.86 -2.89 -9.50
N LYS A 480 -15.72 -3.51 -9.76
CA LYS A 480 -15.44 -4.37 -10.93
C LYS A 480 -14.31 -5.34 -10.60
N TYR A 481 -14.13 -6.36 -11.44
CA TYR A 481 -13.08 -7.36 -11.31
C TYR A 481 -12.12 -7.24 -12.50
N VAL A 482 -10.84 -7.54 -12.30
CA VAL A 482 -9.84 -7.60 -13.38
C VAL A 482 -9.36 -9.03 -13.48
N LEU A 483 -9.52 -9.62 -14.66
CA LEU A 483 -9.06 -10.96 -14.94
C LEU A 483 -7.78 -10.88 -15.78
N TYR A 484 -6.73 -11.51 -15.29
CA TYR A 484 -5.46 -11.69 -15.97
C TYR A 484 -5.30 -13.14 -16.41
N ARG A 485 -4.54 -13.36 -17.47
CA ARG A 485 -4.22 -14.69 -17.96
C ARG A 485 -2.74 -14.82 -18.27
N TYR A 486 -2.14 -15.87 -17.74
CA TYR A 486 -0.77 -16.28 -17.99
C TYR A 486 -0.75 -17.71 -18.52
N GLU A 487 0.22 -18.03 -19.37
CA GLU A 487 0.48 -19.45 -19.66
C GLU A 487 0.98 -20.11 -18.36
N TYR A 488 0.57 -21.36 -18.12
CA TYR A 488 0.91 -22.06 -16.87
C TYR A 488 2.43 -22.11 -16.64
N GLY A 489 2.88 -21.68 -15.46
CA GLY A 489 4.31 -21.60 -15.09
C GLY A 489 5.04 -20.34 -15.54
N GLU A 490 4.37 -19.40 -16.22
CA GLU A 490 4.92 -18.08 -16.54
C GLU A 490 5.03 -17.19 -15.29
N THR A 491 6.04 -16.31 -15.26
CA THR A 491 6.20 -15.34 -14.17
C THR A 491 5.08 -14.30 -14.21
N VAL A 492 4.34 -14.18 -13.11
CA VAL A 492 3.25 -13.20 -12.98
C VAL A 492 3.83 -11.79 -12.85
N ASN A 493 3.32 -10.88 -13.69
CA ASN A 493 3.56 -9.45 -13.59
C ASN A 493 2.25 -8.71 -13.88
N LEU A 494 1.53 -8.32 -12.82
CA LEU A 494 0.24 -7.64 -12.95
C LEU A 494 0.37 -6.21 -13.50
N ASP A 495 1.58 -5.66 -13.58
CA ASP A 495 1.84 -4.34 -14.16
C ASP A 495 2.04 -4.37 -15.69
N ASP A 496 2.12 -5.57 -16.28
CA ASP A 496 2.11 -5.72 -17.73
C ASP A 496 0.65 -5.70 -18.28
N PRO A 497 0.22 -4.63 -18.97
CA PRO A 497 -1.13 -4.54 -19.53
C PRO A 497 -1.44 -5.60 -20.60
N SER A 498 -0.43 -6.29 -21.15
CA SER A 498 -0.66 -7.36 -22.13
C SER A 498 -1.29 -8.62 -21.54
N THR A 499 -1.17 -8.78 -20.22
CA THR A 499 -1.68 -9.94 -19.46
C THR A 499 -3.11 -9.73 -18.97
N LEU A 500 -3.61 -8.49 -18.99
CA LEU A 500 -4.98 -8.12 -18.65
C LEU A 500 -5.91 -8.65 -19.75
N LEU A 501 -6.66 -9.69 -19.42
CA LEU A 501 -7.57 -10.35 -20.34
C LEU A 501 -8.88 -9.56 -20.49
N THR A 502 -9.49 -9.18 -19.36
CA THR A 502 -10.73 -8.40 -19.37
C THR A 502 -10.99 -7.68 -18.04
N ILE A 503 -11.87 -6.68 -18.07
CA ILE A 503 -12.43 -6.01 -16.90
C ILE A 503 -13.94 -6.27 -16.86
N ILE A 504 -14.43 -6.73 -15.70
CA ILE A 504 -15.78 -7.27 -15.56
C ILE A 504 -16.53 -6.43 -14.52
N PRO A 505 -17.52 -5.61 -14.91
CA PRO A 505 -18.36 -4.88 -13.97
C PRO A 505 -19.04 -5.82 -12.98
N ASN A 506 -19.21 -5.38 -11.73
CA ASN A 506 -19.99 -6.14 -10.76
C ASN A 506 -21.48 -6.11 -11.15
N SER A 507 -22.03 -7.24 -11.62
CA SER A 507 -23.42 -7.34 -12.07
C SER A 507 -24.42 -7.42 -10.91
N GLY A 508 -23.93 -7.59 -9.67
CA GLY A 508 -24.76 -7.83 -8.49
C GLY A 508 -25.19 -9.29 -8.31
N GLU A 509 -24.85 -10.19 -9.24
CA GLU A 509 -25.11 -11.63 -9.11
C GLU A 509 -24.25 -12.24 -7.99
N THR A 510 -24.79 -13.22 -7.25
CA THR A 510 -24.07 -13.84 -6.12
C THR A 510 -22.83 -14.61 -6.55
N ILE A 511 -22.90 -15.24 -7.73
CA ILE A 511 -21.79 -15.91 -8.39
C ILE A 511 -21.55 -15.19 -9.70
N MET A 512 -20.35 -14.67 -9.85
CA MET A 512 -19.90 -14.01 -11.06
C MET A 512 -19.28 -15.03 -12.01
N THR A 513 -19.35 -14.81 -13.32
CA THR A 513 -18.80 -15.75 -14.30
C THR A 513 -18.22 -15.04 -15.52
N TYR A 514 -17.17 -15.62 -16.09
CA TYR A 514 -16.58 -15.21 -17.35
C TYR A 514 -16.11 -16.43 -18.15
N SER A 515 -16.29 -16.40 -19.47
CA SER A 515 -15.81 -17.45 -20.38
C SER A 515 -14.69 -16.90 -21.26
N ASP A 516 -13.47 -17.38 -21.05
CA ASP A 516 -12.36 -17.13 -21.96
C ASP A 516 -12.44 -18.07 -23.17
N GLU A 517 -13.07 -17.58 -24.23
CA GLU A 517 -13.16 -18.25 -25.54
C GLU A 517 -11.88 -18.07 -26.38
N SER A 518 -10.95 -17.23 -25.94
CA SER A 518 -9.70 -16.93 -26.65
C SER A 518 -8.52 -17.83 -26.25
N ALA A 519 -8.69 -18.61 -25.17
CA ALA A 519 -7.68 -19.55 -24.70
C ALA A 519 -7.41 -20.64 -25.75
N ASP A 520 -6.14 -20.83 -26.11
CA ASP A 520 -5.70 -21.97 -26.92
C ASP A 520 -5.93 -23.28 -26.14
N PRO A 521 -6.77 -24.21 -26.63
CA PRO A 521 -7.09 -25.45 -25.92
C PRO A 521 -5.90 -26.42 -25.82
N SER A 522 -4.78 -26.14 -26.50
CA SER A 522 -3.53 -26.92 -26.37
C SER A 522 -2.60 -26.43 -25.26
N LYS A 523 -2.94 -25.31 -24.61
CA LYS A 523 -2.16 -24.69 -23.54
C LYS A 523 -2.91 -24.76 -22.22
N GLU A 524 -2.14 -24.75 -21.15
CA GLU A 524 -2.64 -24.62 -19.78
C GLU A 524 -2.43 -23.18 -19.32
N TYR A 525 -3.34 -22.68 -18.49
CA TYR A 525 -3.33 -21.28 -18.07
C TYR A 525 -3.48 -21.14 -16.56
N THR A 526 -2.88 -20.08 -16.04
CA THR A 526 -3.17 -19.54 -14.71
C THR A 526 -3.97 -18.25 -14.90
N TYR A 527 -5.13 -18.19 -14.27
CA TYR A 527 -5.95 -17.00 -14.19
C TYR A 527 -5.74 -16.33 -12.84
N LEU A 528 -5.55 -15.01 -12.86
CA LEU A 528 -5.51 -14.19 -11.66
C LEU A 528 -6.68 -13.23 -11.71
N LEU A 529 -7.40 -13.11 -10.60
CA LEU A 529 -8.58 -12.26 -10.48
C LEU A 529 -8.40 -11.29 -9.32
N THR A 530 -8.47 -10.00 -9.61
CA THR A 530 -8.44 -8.93 -8.62
C THR A 530 -9.78 -8.21 -8.58
N MET A 531 -10.00 -7.41 -7.53
CA MET A 531 -11.14 -6.51 -7.40
C MET A 531 -10.66 -5.07 -7.51
N ILE A 532 -11.47 -4.22 -8.12
CA ILE A 532 -11.28 -2.78 -8.14
C ILE A 532 -12.30 -2.13 -7.22
N THR A 533 -11.83 -1.24 -6.34
CA THR A 533 -12.67 -0.44 -5.44
C THR A 533 -13.23 0.80 -6.12
N GLN A 534 -14.10 1.51 -5.39
CA GLN A 534 -14.58 2.84 -5.75
C GLN A 534 -13.43 3.83 -6.04
N GLY A 535 -12.31 3.78 -5.31
CA GLY A 535 -11.13 4.62 -5.58
C GLY A 535 -10.23 4.15 -6.74
N ASN A 536 -10.69 3.19 -7.53
CA ASN A 536 -9.93 2.49 -8.57
C ASN A 536 -8.71 1.69 -8.06
N TYR A 537 -8.57 1.46 -6.74
CA TYR A 537 -7.51 0.62 -6.17
C TYR A 537 -7.79 -0.85 -6.43
N GLU A 538 -6.74 -1.60 -6.74
CA GLU A 538 -6.80 -3.03 -7.05
C GLU A 538 -6.40 -3.88 -5.85
N SER A 539 -7.15 -4.95 -5.60
CA SER A 539 -6.87 -5.92 -4.53
C SER A 539 -5.69 -6.83 -4.86
N ASN A 540 -5.24 -7.59 -3.87
CA ASN A 540 -4.43 -8.78 -4.14
C ASN A 540 -5.17 -9.74 -5.07
N ALA A 541 -4.41 -10.46 -5.89
CA ALA A 541 -4.97 -11.43 -6.81
C ALA A 541 -5.36 -12.72 -6.11
N ALA A 542 -6.55 -13.23 -6.41
CA ALA A 542 -6.87 -14.63 -6.22
C ALA A 542 -6.47 -15.39 -7.49
N LEU A 543 -5.85 -16.56 -7.35
CA LEU A 543 -5.37 -17.33 -8.48
C LEU A 543 -6.17 -18.63 -8.64
N VAL A 544 -6.34 -19.07 -9.88
CA VAL A 544 -6.89 -20.38 -10.23
C VAL A 544 -6.25 -20.89 -11.51
N SER A 545 -5.99 -22.20 -11.58
CA SER A 545 -5.30 -22.82 -12.73
C SER A 545 -6.21 -23.82 -13.44
N THR A 546 -6.07 -23.97 -14.76
CA THR A 546 -6.85 -24.95 -15.57
C THR A 546 -6.50 -26.42 -15.28
N ILE A 547 -5.49 -26.63 -14.44
CA ILE A 547 -5.08 -27.93 -13.90
C ILE A 547 -5.60 -27.98 -12.46
N GLU A 548 -6.24 -29.07 -12.06
CA GLU A 548 -6.46 -29.39 -10.63
C GLU A 548 -5.08 -29.60 -9.99
N ASP A 549 -4.44 -28.50 -9.62
CA ASP A 549 -3.17 -28.56 -8.95
C ASP A 549 -3.43 -28.80 -7.47
N SER A 550 -3.40 -30.08 -7.10
CA SER A 550 -3.24 -30.50 -5.70
C SER A 550 -1.95 -29.94 -5.05
N ASN A 551 -1.12 -29.19 -5.79
CA ASN A 551 0.11 -28.57 -5.31
C ASN A 551 0.09 -27.05 -5.13
N LEU A 552 -1.04 -26.34 -5.32
CA LEU A 552 -1.12 -24.88 -5.13
C LEU A 552 -0.96 -24.38 -3.67
N ASN A 553 -0.50 -25.24 -2.77
CA ASN A 553 -0.24 -24.96 -1.36
C ASN A 553 0.96 -25.77 -0.85
N GLN A 554 1.86 -26.26 -1.72
CA GLN A 554 3.00 -27.04 -1.22
C GLN A 554 4.07 -26.09 -0.70
N PRO A 555 4.38 -26.12 0.61
CA PRO A 555 5.42 -25.30 1.20
C PRO A 555 6.79 -25.63 0.59
N THR A 556 7.67 -24.64 0.54
CA THR A 556 8.99 -24.77 -0.08
C THR A 556 9.89 -25.64 0.80
N LEU A 557 10.31 -26.79 0.29
CA LEU A 557 11.22 -27.69 1.00
C LEU A 557 12.65 -27.13 0.96
N ILE A 558 13.24 -26.90 2.13
CA ILE A 558 14.67 -26.50 2.24
C ILE A 558 15.59 -27.72 2.28
N ASN A 559 15.13 -28.85 2.82
CA ASN A 559 15.93 -30.07 2.98
C ASN A 559 15.24 -31.28 2.33
N ASP A 560 15.92 -31.91 1.37
CA ASP A 560 15.47 -33.08 0.64
C ASP A 560 15.98 -34.42 1.23
N GLU A 561 16.93 -34.36 2.16
CA GLU A 561 17.42 -35.53 2.90
C GLU A 561 16.53 -35.83 4.12
N LEU A 562 15.38 -36.46 3.84
CA LEU A 562 14.41 -36.85 4.86
C LEU A 562 14.52 -38.32 5.28
N GLU A 563 14.15 -38.61 6.53
CA GLU A 563 14.02 -39.97 7.05
C GLU A 563 12.71 -40.18 7.83
N PRO A 564 12.20 -41.43 7.95
CA PRO A 564 11.01 -41.70 8.74
C PRO A 564 11.22 -41.40 10.22
N LEU A 565 10.30 -40.64 10.83
CA LEU A 565 10.26 -40.45 12.28
C LEU A 565 9.64 -41.68 12.95
N PHE A 566 10.27 -42.21 14.01
CA PHE A 566 9.81 -43.40 14.73
C PHE A 566 9.16 -43.06 16.06
N LYS A 567 8.14 -43.84 16.44
CA LYS A 567 7.47 -43.74 17.74
C LYS A 567 8.45 -44.04 18.88
N TYR A 568 8.34 -43.30 19.99
CA TYR A 568 9.29 -43.42 21.11
C TYR A 568 9.35 -44.85 21.68
N GLY A 569 10.53 -45.47 21.62
CA GLY A 569 10.77 -46.84 22.09
C GLY A 569 10.26 -47.94 21.18
N SER A 570 9.92 -47.62 19.91
CA SER A 570 9.38 -48.54 18.90
C SER A 570 10.18 -48.47 17.59
N THR A 571 10.03 -49.49 16.74
CA THR A 571 10.50 -49.48 15.34
C THR A 571 9.38 -49.09 14.35
N GLU A 572 8.20 -48.76 14.86
CA GLU A 572 7.06 -48.31 14.07
C GLU A 572 7.20 -46.82 13.75
N SER A 573 6.98 -46.44 12.49
CA SER A 573 6.97 -45.03 12.09
C SER A 573 5.76 -44.30 12.67
N VAL A 574 5.94 -43.01 12.97
CA VAL A 574 4.82 -42.08 13.07
C VAL A 574 4.23 -41.91 11.68
N THR A 575 2.91 -41.92 11.55
CA THR A 575 2.22 -41.69 10.27
C THR A 575 1.37 -40.44 10.32
N HIS A 576 1.04 -39.84 9.17
CA HIS A 576 0.07 -38.74 9.08
C HIS A 576 -1.35 -39.22 9.43
N TYR A 577 -2.19 -38.31 9.93
CA TYR A 577 -3.53 -38.67 10.41
C TYR A 577 -4.39 -39.35 9.33
N ARG A 578 -5.00 -40.49 9.68
CA ARG A 578 -5.81 -41.36 8.78
C ARG A 578 -5.06 -41.90 7.55
N THR A 579 -3.73 -41.89 7.56
CA THR A 579 -2.91 -42.48 6.50
C THR A 579 -1.95 -43.54 7.05
N ASP A 580 -1.41 -44.35 6.16
CA ASP A 580 -0.26 -45.21 6.44
C ASP A 580 1.08 -44.52 6.05
N ASP A 581 1.02 -43.24 5.63
CA ASP A 581 2.17 -42.49 5.13
C ASP A 581 3.06 -42.05 6.30
N PRO A 582 4.35 -42.41 6.29
CA PRO A 582 5.25 -42.06 7.38
C PRO A 582 5.52 -40.55 7.41
N VAL A 583 5.55 -39.97 8.62
CA VAL A 583 6.05 -38.60 8.82
C VAL A 583 7.55 -38.60 8.54
N LEU A 584 7.96 -37.83 7.55
CA LEU A 584 9.35 -37.67 7.16
C LEU A 584 9.95 -36.40 7.79
N ILE A 585 11.08 -36.56 8.47
CA ILE A 585 11.80 -35.50 9.20
C ILE A 585 13.19 -35.30 8.57
N PRO A 586 13.73 -34.07 8.53
CA PRO A 586 15.14 -33.86 8.15
C PRO A 586 16.10 -34.71 8.98
N LYS A 587 17.11 -35.32 8.34
CA LYS A 587 18.13 -36.13 9.03
C LYS A 587 18.96 -35.32 10.03
N GLU A 588 19.20 -34.06 9.72
CA GLU A 588 19.98 -33.13 10.54
C GLU A 588 19.19 -31.84 10.77
N TYR A 589 19.40 -31.22 11.93
CA TYR A 589 18.87 -29.89 12.21
C TYR A 589 19.77 -28.86 11.53
N HIS A 590 19.19 -27.98 10.73
CA HIS A 590 19.90 -26.84 10.14
C HIS A 590 19.52 -25.57 10.88
N GLN A 591 20.48 -25.03 11.64
CA GLN A 591 20.27 -23.77 12.34
C GLN A 591 20.11 -22.64 11.32
N GLN A 592 19.01 -21.88 11.44
CA GLN A 592 18.77 -20.71 10.60
C GLN A 592 19.43 -19.47 11.21
N LYS A 593 19.94 -18.60 10.34
CA LYS A 593 20.53 -17.31 10.71
C LYS A 593 19.49 -16.28 11.15
N GLN A 594 18.35 -16.28 10.46
CA GLN A 594 17.16 -15.51 10.78
C GLN A 594 16.13 -16.45 11.38
N GLU A 595 15.95 -16.42 12.68
CA GLU A 595 15.06 -17.34 13.40
C GLU A 595 14.47 -16.64 14.62
N PHE A 596 13.14 -16.58 14.72
CA PHE A 596 12.49 -16.06 15.92
C PHE A 596 12.53 -17.12 17.02
N ARG A 597 13.15 -16.81 18.16
CA ARG A 597 13.31 -17.71 19.30
C ARG A 597 12.69 -17.07 20.52
N GLY A 598 11.38 -17.29 20.67
CA GLY A 598 10.56 -16.66 21.68
C GLY A 598 10.25 -17.53 22.89
N VAL A 599 9.96 -16.89 24.01
CA VAL A 599 9.36 -17.55 25.19
C VAL A 599 8.23 -16.70 25.75
N TRP A 600 7.09 -17.33 26.05
CA TRP A 600 6.01 -16.64 26.75
C TRP A 600 6.29 -16.52 28.24
N VAL A 601 6.02 -15.33 28.79
CA VAL A 601 6.03 -15.04 30.23
C VAL A 601 4.62 -14.60 30.64
N ALA A 602 3.84 -15.57 31.12
CA ALA A 602 2.48 -15.40 31.60
C ALA A 602 2.46 -14.84 33.03
N THR A 603 1.81 -13.69 33.18
CA THR A 603 1.62 -13.01 34.46
C THR A 603 0.31 -13.37 35.14
N VAL A 604 -0.69 -13.84 34.36
CA VAL A 604 -1.95 -14.35 34.90
C VAL A 604 -1.69 -15.48 35.89
N ALA A 605 -2.36 -15.42 37.05
CA ALA A 605 -2.14 -16.35 38.16
C ALA A 605 -0.68 -16.47 38.64
N ASN A 606 0.17 -15.49 38.30
CA ASN A 606 1.60 -15.49 38.60
C ASN A 606 2.31 -16.77 38.11
N ILE A 607 1.96 -17.26 36.91
CA ILE A 607 2.53 -18.48 36.34
C ILE A 607 4.05 -18.37 36.27
N ASP A 608 4.56 -17.38 35.54
CA ASP A 608 6.00 -17.21 35.30
C ASP A 608 6.62 -16.12 36.19
N MET A 609 5.87 -15.05 36.47
CA MET A 609 6.35 -13.92 37.28
C MET A 609 5.61 -13.85 38.63
N PRO A 610 6.26 -14.21 39.76
CA PRO A 610 5.65 -14.13 41.08
C PRO A 610 5.53 -12.68 41.57
N ILE A 611 4.68 -12.46 42.58
CA ILE A 611 4.61 -11.16 43.26
C ILE A 611 5.88 -10.98 44.10
N HIS A 612 6.53 -9.82 43.94
CA HIS A 612 7.70 -9.43 44.73
C HIS A 612 7.36 -8.28 45.69
N THR A 613 7.96 -8.31 46.87
CA THR A 613 7.74 -7.28 47.90
C THR A 613 8.62 -6.04 47.74
N SER A 614 9.57 -6.05 46.80
CA SER A 614 10.40 -4.89 46.44
C SER A 614 10.67 -4.81 44.94
N LYS A 615 10.97 -3.60 44.46
CA LYS A 615 11.38 -3.34 43.07
C LYS A 615 12.61 -4.18 42.70
N GLU A 616 13.62 -4.20 43.56
CA GLU A 616 14.88 -4.91 43.31
C GLU A 616 14.67 -6.42 43.21
N GLY A 617 13.75 -6.98 44.00
CA GLY A 617 13.39 -8.39 43.92
C GLY A 617 12.72 -8.75 42.59
N TYR A 618 11.82 -7.87 42.11
CA TYR A 618 11.18 -8.03 40.81
C TYR A 618 12.20 -7.91 39.67
N GLN A 619 13.04 -6.88 39.73
CA GLN A 619 14.10 -6.65 38.74
C GLN A 619 15.06 -7.84 38.67
N GLN A 620 15.51 -8.36 39.82
CA GLN A 620 16.40 -9.52 39.85
C GLN A 620 15.74 -10.77 39.26
N ALA A 621 14.44 -10.98 39.49
CA ALA A 621 13.73 -12.10 38.90
C ALA A 621 13.68 -11.98 37.37
N PHE A 622 13.37 -10.80 36.84
CA PHE A 622 13.37 -10.55 35.40
C PHE A 622 14.76 -10.67 34.77
N LEU A 623 15.80 -10.11 35.41
CA LEU A 623 17.20 -10.26 34.98
C LEU A 623 17.62 -11.74 34.93
N THR A 624 17.19 -12.55 35.91
CA THR A 624 17.45 -14.00 35.88
C THR A 624 16.77 -14.69 34.69
N MET A 625 15.61 -14.18 34.23
CA MET A 625 14.96 -14.66 33.02
C MET A 625 15.78 -14.29 31.79
N LEU A 626 16.25 -13.05 31.67
CA LEU A 626 17.10 -12.60 30.57
C LEU A 626 18.42 -13.38 30.53
N ASP A 627 19.08 -13.59 31.67
CA ASP A 627 20.30 -14.40 31.76
C ASP A 627 20.06 -15.83 31.21
N THR A 628 18.88 -16.38 31.46
CA THR A 628 18.51 -17.70 30.95
C THR A 628 18.20 -17.66 29.45
N ILE A 629 17.48 -16.65 28.98
CA ILE A 629 17.14 -16.43 27.55
C ILE A 629 18.44 -16.32 26.72
N GLU A 630 19.38 -15.48 27.15
CA GLU A 630 20.70 -15.35 26.53
C GLU A 630 21.48 -16.66 26.59
N ALA A 631 21.51 -17.34 27.73
CA ALA A 631 22.26 -18.59 27.89
C ALA A 631 21.80 -19.73 26.97
N TYR A 632 20.58 -19.67 26.42
CA TYR A 632 20.04 -20.63 25.46
C TYR A 632 19.82 -20.03 24.07
N ASN A 633 20.37 -18.84 23.78
CA ASN A 633 20.28 -18.13 22.50
C ASN A 633 18.83 -17.86 22.03
N PHE A 634 17.91 -17.64 22.97
CA PHE A 634 16.61 -17.03 22.66
C PHE A 634 16.81 -15.54 22.38
N ASN A 635 15.99 -14.97 21.51
CA ASN A 635 16.11 -13.57 21.06
C ASN A 635 14.82 -12.76 21.21
N ALA A 636 13.76 -13.33 21.81
CA ALA A 636 12.53 -12.60 22.08
C ALA A 636 11.84 -13.06 23.37
N ILE A 637 11.22 -12.12 24.08
CA ILE A 637 10.33 -12.37 25.21
C ILE A 637 8.92 -11.89 24.86
N ILE A 638 7.92 -12.74 25.08
CA ILE A 638 6.51 -12.39 24.90
C ILE A 638 5.87 -12.26 26.29
N PHE A 639 5.87 -11.05 26.82
CA PHE A 639 5.55 -10.77 28.21
C PHE A 639 4.10 -10.30 28.37
N GLN A 640 3.32 -10.96 29.23
CA GLN A 640 1.91 -10.62 29.43
C GLN A 640 1.74 -9.31 30.22
N VAL A 641 1.54 -8.20 29.51
CA VAL A 641 1.34 -6.88 30.11
C VAL A 641 -0.10 -6.62 30.53
N ARG A 642 -1.06 -7.33 29.94
CA ARG A 642 -2.50 -7.25 30.24
C ARG A 642 -3.09 -8.65 30.40
N PRO A 643 -3.10 -9.21 31.62
CA PRO A 643 -3.68 -10.54 31.85
C PRO A 643 -5.20 -10.57 32.01
N THR A 644 -5.82 -9.59 32.68
CA THR A 644 -7.23 -9.62 33.13
C THR A 644 -7.85 -8.22 33.26
N ASN A 645 -8.02 -7.50 32.15
CA ASN A 645 -8.56 -6.12 32.12
C ASN A 645 -7.78 -5.10 32.98
N ASP A 646 -6.47 -5.33 33.13
CA ASP A 646 -5.55 -4.59 33.97
C ASP A 646 -4.22 -4.36 33.22
N ALA A 647 -3.24 -3.72 33.86
CA ALA A 647 -1.96 -3.35 33.25
C ALA A 647 -0.76 -3.58 34.17
N PHE A 648 0.32 -4.08 33.59
CA PHE A 648 1.69 -4.08 34.14
C PHE A 648 2.44 -2.80 33.74
N TYR A 649 1.74 -1.69 33.54
CA TYR A 649 2.31 -0.41 33.18
C TYR A 649 1.41 0.74 33.67
N PRO A 650 1.94 1.97 33.84
CA PRO A 650 1.11 3.14 34.09
C PRO A 650 0.16 3.37 32.92
N SER A 651 -1.14 3.11 33.13
CA SER A 651 -2.17 3.23 32.10
C SER A 651 -3.22 4.28 32.46
N SER A 652 -3.72 4.98 31.45
CA SER A 652 -4.87 5.90 31.50
C SER A 652 -6.19 5.14 31.43
N PHE A 653 -6.20 3.99 30.77
CA PHE A 653 -7.39 3.17 30.53
C PHE A 653 -7.56 2.05 31.57
N ASN A 654 -6.46 1.46 32.03
CA ASN A 654 -6.46 0.22 32.79
C ASN A 654 -5.96 0.42 34.23
N PRO A 655 -6.53 -0.29 35.24
CA PRO A 655 -5.96 -0.32 36.57
C PRO A 655 -4.66 -1.14 36.61
N TRP A 656 -3.80 -0.87 37.60
CA TRP A 656 -2.64 -1.73 37.87
C TRP A 656 -3.06 -3.16 38.16
N SER A 657 -2.31 -4.12 37.63
CA SER A 657 -2.64 -5.53 37.80
C SER A 657 -2.45 -6.01 39.23
N ARG A 658 -3.43 -6.78 39.71
CA ARG A 658 -3.32 -7.52 40.98
C ARG A 658 -2.17 -8.53 40.97
N TYR A 659 -1.76 -9.03 39.80
CA TYR A 659 -0.66 -9.97 39.69
C TYR A 659 0.71 -9.31 39.87
N LEU A 660 0.77 -7.99 39.88
CA LEU A 660 2.00 -7.24 40.14
C LEU A 660 2.19 -6.94 41.64
N THR A 661 1.13 -6.50 42.32
CA THR A 661 1.21 -5.99 43.71
C THR A 661 0.38 -6.76 44.74
N GLY A 662 -0.42 -7.75 44.29
CA GLY A 662 -1.35 -8.52 45.12
C GLY A 662 -2.76 -7.92 45.22
N GLU A 663 -2.96 -6.68 44.80
CA GLU A 663 -4.25 -5.98 44.83
C GLU A 663 -4.41 -5.09 43.59
N GLU A 664 -5.57 -5.15 42.95
CA GLU A 664 -5.83 -4.41 41.71
C GLU A 664 -5.89 -2.90 41.96
N GLY A 665 -5.25 -2.12 41.08
CA GLY A 665 -5.18 -0.66 41.16
C GLY A 665 -4.03 -0.13 42.02
N ASN A 666 -3.37 -0.97 42.82
CA ASN A 666 -2.20 -0.57 43.61
C ASN A 666 -0.98 -0.43 42.69
N SER A 667 -0.42 0.78 42.63
CA SER A 667 0.80 1.07 41.88
C SER A 667 2.03 0.48 42.58
N PRO A 668 2.97 -0.11 41.82
CA PRO A 668 4.26 -0.55 42.37
C PRO A 668 5.21 0.62 42.69
N GLY A 669 4.87 1.87 42.31
CA GLY A 669 5.69 3.07 42.52
C GLY A 669 6.78 3.31 41.47
N TRP A 670 6.82 2.51 40.41
CA TRP A 670 7.73 2.63 39.27
C TRP A 670 7.05 2.06 38.01
N ASP A 671 7.67 2.25 36.85
CA ASP A 671 7.19 1.72 35.57
C ASP A 671 7.96 0.45 35.21
N PRO A 672 7.37 -0.75 35.40
CA PRO A 672 8.06 -1.99 35.09
C PRO A 672 8.14 -2.28 33.60
N LEU A 673 7.17 -1.88 32.79
CA LEU A 673 7.18 -2.17 31.35
C LEU A 673 8.36 -1.45 30.67
N LYS A 674 8.50 -0.14 30.93
CA LYS A 674 9.62 0.63 30.37
C LYS A 674 10.97 0.03 30.74
N TRP A 675 11.19 -0.26 32.01
CA TRP A 675 12.46 -0.84 32.47
C TRP A 675 12.71 -2.23 31.89
N MET A 676 11.69 -3.08 31.77
CA MET A 676 11.85 -4.41 31.17
C MET A 676 12.23 -4.34 29.68
N ILE A 677 11.65 -3.39 28.93
CA ILE A 677 12.01 -3.15 27.52
C ILE A 677 13.48 -2.74 27.42
N GLU A 678 13.89 -1.73 28.20
CA GLU A 678 15.28 -1.22 28.21
C GLU A 678 16.30 -2.35 28.51
N GLU A 679 16.02 -3.22 29.48
CA GLU A 679 16.91 -4.34 29.84
C GLU A 679 16.94 -5.45 28.79
N SER A 680 15.83 -5.71 28.10
CA SER A 680 15.77 -6.66 26.99
C SER A 680 16.56 -6.13 25.79
N HIS A 681 16.33 -4.88 25.40
CA HIS A 681 17.02 -4.23 24.28
C HIS A 681 18.52 -4.11 24.50
N ALA A 682 18.97 -3.84 25.73
CA ALA A 682 20.39 -3.84 26.07
C ALA A 682 21.10 -5.19 25.79
N ARG A 683 20.33 -6.28 25.62
CA ARG A 683 20.79 -7.64 25.32
C ARG A 683 20.40 -8.11 23.92
N ASN A 684 19.90 -7.21 23.07
CA ASN A 684 19.37 -7.52 21.75
C ASN A 684 18.24 -8.59 21.80
N ILE A 685 17.39 -8.53 22.82
CA ILE A 685 16.20 -9.36 22.98
C ILE A 685 14.97 -8.51 22.65
N GLU A 686 14.16 -8.95 21.69
CA GLU A 686 12.90 -8.28 21.35
C GLU A 686 11.89 -8.41 22.51
N PHE A 687 11.16 -7.34 22.79
CA PHE A 687 10.10 -7.31 23.80
C PHE A 687 8.72 -7.19 23.14
N HIS A 688 7.95 -8.28 23.17
CA HIS A 688 6.59 -8.32 22.65
C HIS A 688 5.60 -8.19 23.81
N ALA A 689 4.84 -7.09 23.82
CA ALA A 689 3.82 -6.85 24.82
C ALA A 689 2.57 -7.70 24.54
N TRP A 690 2.30 -8.67 25.42
CA TRP A 690 1.17 -9.58 25.29
C TRP A 690 -0.08 -9.11 26.04
N PHE A 691 -1.18 -9.02 25.30
CA PHE A 691 -2.49 -8.63 25.77
C PHE A 691 -3.46 -9.80 25.68
N ASN A 692 -4.24 -10.00 26.74
CA ASN A 692 -5.54 -10.64 26.61
C ASN A 692 -6.61 -9.55 26.35
N PRO A 693 -7.31 -9.57 25.20
CA PRO A 693 -8.22 -8.49 24.83
C PRO A 693 -9.49 -8.46 25.69
N TYR A 694 -10.11 -9.62 25.94
CA TYR A 694 -11.48 -9.68 26.48
C TYR A 694 -11.60 -10.17 27.91
N ARG A 695 -10.61 -10.85 28.49
CA ARG A 695 -10.76 -11.53 29.79
C ARG A 695 -11.04 -10.55 30.93
N VAL A 696 -12.08 -10.86 31.71
CA VAL A 696 -12.44 -10.14 32.94
C VAL A 696 -12.24 -11.01 34.17
N SER A 697 -12.61 -12.31 34.12
CA SER A 697 -12.39 -13.25 35.23
C SER A 697 -11.61 -14.50 34.80
N THR A 698 -10.78 -15.02 35.70
CA THR A 698 -10.02 -16.27 35.51
C THR A 698 -10.70 -17.49 36.14
N SER A 699 -11.69 -17.26 37.00
CA SER A 699 -12.50 -18.27 37.67
C SER A 699 -13.98 -18.07 37.39
N GLU A 700 -14.75 -19.14 37.60
CA GLU A 700 -16.21 -19.12 37.60
C GLU A 700 -16.72 -18.02 38.54
N VAL A 701 -17.72 -17.26 38.08
CA VAL A 701 -18.36 -16.18 38.83
C VAL A 701 -19.81 -16.53 39.09
N THR A 702 -20.20 -16.70 40.36
CA THR A 702 -21.60 -16.98 40.71
C THR A 702 -22.51 -15.78 40.44
N THR A 703 -22.19 -14.62 41.03
CA THR A 703 -22.96 -13.38 40.86
C THR A 703 -22.14 -12.37 40.06
N LYS A 704 -22.56 -12.07 38.83
CA LYS A 704 -21.87 -11.14 37.92
C LYS A 704 -21.72 -9.74 38.53
N SER A 705 -22.80 -9.17 39.06
CA SER A 705 -22.78 -7.82 39.65
C SER A 705 -21.80 -7.71 40.82
N ASP A 706 -21.84 -8.66 41.75
CA ASP A 706 -20.97 -8.63 42.94
C ASP A 706 -19.49 -8.68 42.55
N TYR A 707 -19.14 -9.55 41.58
CA TYR A 707 -17.77 -9.62 41.07
C TYR A 707 -17.32 -8.31 40.42
N LEU A 708 -18.18 -7.71 39.59
CA LEU A 708 -17.85 -6.46 38.89
C LEU A 708 -17.77 -5.27 39.84
N ASP A 709 -18.59 -5.24 40.89
CA ASP A 709 -18.56 -4.21 41.93
C ASP A 709 -17.30 -4.28 42.82
N ASP A 710 -16.70 -5.48 42.94
CA ASP A 710 -15.45 -5.71 43.68
C ASP A 710 -14.18 -5.35 42.88
N LEU A 711 -14.26 -5.22 41.54
CA LEU A 711 -13.13 -4.77 40.73
C LEU A 711 -12.74 -3.32 41.07
N HIS A 712 -11.50 -2.93 40.78
CA HIS A 712 -11.08 -1.54 41.02
C HIS A 712 -11.97 -0.52 40.28
N GLN A 713 -12.24 0.65 40.85
CA GLN A 713 -13.18 1.65 40.29
C GLN A 713 -12.82 2.17 38.88
N ARG A 714 -11.55 2.04 38.47
CA ARG A 714 -11.08 2.37 37.13
C ARG A 714 -11.22 1.22 36.12
N ASN A 715 -11.49 0.00 36.58
CA ASN A 715 -11.64 -1.16 35.69
C ASN A 715 -12.82 -0.95 34.74
N PHE A 716 -12.62 -1.17 33.45
CA PHE A 716 -13.63 -0.94 32.42
C PHE A 716 -14.86 -1.82 32.63
N ALA A 717 -14.65 -3.09 33.01
CA ALA A 717 -15.74 -4.05 33.25
C ALA A 717 -16.63 -3.61 34.43
N ARG A 718 -16.07 -2.91 35.43
CA ARG A 718 -16.86 -2.31 36.52
C ARG A 718 -17.64 -1.09 36.06
N LYS A 719 -17.03 -0.22 35.26
CA LYS A 719 -17.65 1.03 34.78
C LYS A 719 -18.80 0.76 33.80
N TYR A 720 -18.68 -0.32 33.01
CA TYR A 720 -19.64 -0.68 31.96
C TYR A 720 -20.09 -2.14 32.10
N GLN A 721 -20.73 -2.47 33.23
CA GLN A 721 -21.11 -3.84 33.57
C GLN A 721 -22.03 -4.52 32.53
N ASP A 722 -22.83 -3.73 31.81
CA ASP A 722 -23.72 -4.21 30.75
C ASP A 722 -22.93 -4.72 29.52
N LEU A 723 -21.68 -4.29 29.35
CA LEU A 723 -20.80 -4.72 28.24
C LEU A 723 -19.96 -5.96 28.58
N VAL A 724 -20.18 -6.57 29.74
CA VAL A 724 -19.54 -7.81 30.17
C VAL A 724 -20.51 -8.97 29.87
N ILE A 725 -20.03 -10.08 29.35
CA ILE A 725 -20.85 -11.28 29.10
C ILE A 725 -20.25 -12.50 29.77
N LYS A 726 -21.06 -13.55 29.89
CA LYS A 726 -20.71 -14.78 30.58
C LYS A 726 -20.46 -15.95 29.62
N GLY A 727 -19.30 -16.58 29.76
CA GLY A 727 -18.97 -17.83 29.06
C GLY A 727 -19.77 -19.01 29.58
N GLY A 728 -19.75 -20.13 28.84
CA GLY A 728 -20.39 -21.39 29.23
C GLY A 728 -19.81 -22.02 30.50
N ASP A 729 -18.62 -21.60 30.91
CA ASP A 729 -17.93 -21.96 32.16
C ASP A 729 -18.13 -20.91 33.27
N ASP A 730 -19.13 -20.04 33.11
CA ASP A 730 -19.50 -18.99 34.07
C ASP A 730 -18.39 -17.97 34.38
N LYS A 731 -17.33 -17.93 33.57
CA LYS A 731 -16.32 -16.85 33.57
C LYS A 731 -16.83 -15.63 32.81
N LEU A 732 -16.24 -14.47 33.10
CA LEU A 732 -16.61 -13.19 32.51
C LEU A 732 -15.59 -12.73 31.47
N ILE A 733 -16.10 -12.22 30.36
CA ILE A 733 -15.33 -11.52 29.33
C ILE A 733 -16.03 -10.21 28.95
N LEU A 734 -15.31 -9.25 28.39
CA LEU A 734 -15.92 -8.14 27.66
C LEU A 734 -16.61 -8.69 26.42
N ASN A 735 -17.75 -8.10 26.04
CA ASN A 735 -18.50 -8.52 24.86
C ASN A 735 -17.83 -8.03 23.57
N PRO A 736 -17.27 -8.93 22.72
CA PRO A 736 -16.56 -8.52 21.51
C PRO A 736 -17.46 -7.83 20.48
N GLY A 737 -18.78 -8.04 20.55
CA GLY A 737 -19.75 -7.42 19.64
C GLY A 737 -20.13 -5.99 19.97
N GLU A 738 -19.64 -5.43 21.08
CA GLU A 738 -19.96 -4.06 21.49
C GLU A 738 -18.93 -3.05 20.97
N PRO A 739 -19.32 -2.04 20.19
CA PRO A 739 -18.38 -1.07 19.61
C PRO A 739 -17.48 -0.38 20.65
N LYS A 740 -18.03 -0.09 21.84
CA LYS A 740 -17.29 0.55 22.93
C LYS A 740 -16.24 -0.37 23.57
N VAL A 741 -16.44 -1.68 23.51
CA VAL A 741 -15.43 -2.66 23.94
C VAL A 741 -14.28 -2.67 22.93
N LYS A 742 -14.59 -2.65 21.63
CA LYS A 742 -13.58 -2.58 20.55
C LYS A 742 -12.72 -1.32 20.72
N GLU A 743 -13.34 -0.15 20.85
CA GLU A 743 -12.68 1.15 21.09
C GLU A 743 -11.70 1.08 22.29
N PHE A 744 -12.17 0.59 23.44
CA PHE A 744 -11.33 0.51 24.64
C PHE A 744 -10.12 -0.42 24.50
N ILE A 745 -10.28 -1.55 23.79
CA ILE A 745 -9.17 -2.49 23.55
C ILE A 745 -8.14 -1.84 22.62
N ILE A 746 -8.60 -1.20 21.54
CA ILE A 746 -7.74 -0.47 20.59
C ILE A 746 -6.97 0.63 21.32
N ASP A 747 -7.66 1.48 22.08
CA ASP A 747 -7.04 2.56 22.87
C ASP A 747 -5.99 2.03 23.86
N SER A 748 -6.27 0.89 24.51
CA SER A 748 -5.33 0.27 25.45
C SER A 748 -4.06 -0.26 24.78
N ILE A 749 -4.15 -0.64 23.51
CA ILE A 749 -3.02 -1.15 22.73
C ILE A 749 -2.21 0.02 22.17
N LEU A 750 -2.88 1.01 21.58
CA LEU A 750 -2.22 2.22 21.10
C LEU A 750 -1.53 2.98 22.23
N GLU A 751 -2.07 2.99 23.45
CA GLU A 751 -1.37 3.54 24.61
C GLU A 751 0.01 2.89 24.82
N VAL A 752 0.17 1.59 24.52
CA VAL A 752 1.46 0.94 24.63
C VAL A 752 2.35 1.23 23.43
N VAL A 753 1.79 1.19 22.21
CA VAL A 753 2.52 1.48 20.97
C VAL A 753 3.10 2.91 20.98
N GLU A 754 2.34 3.88 21.48
CA GLU A 754 2.72 5.30 21.47
C GLU A 754 3.68 5.70 22.61
N ASN A 755 3.69 4.95 23.72
CA ASN A 755 4.44 5.35 24.92
C ASN A 755 5.64 4.46 25.25
N TYR A 756 5.81 3.32 24.58
CA TYR A 756 6.86 2.36 24.85
C TYR A 756 7.46 1.83 23.54
N GLU A 757 8.79 1.66 23.52
CA GLU A 757 9.53 1.09 22.38
C GLU A 757 9.40 -0.44 22.37
N VAL A 758 8.18 -0.96 22.23
CA VAL A 758 7.95 -2.40 22.09
C VAL A 758 8.29 -2.87 20.68
N ASP A 759 8.91 -4.04 20.54
CA ASP A 759 9.15 -4.64 19.21
C ASP A 759 7.86 -5.21 18.61
N GLY A 760 6.89 -5.55 19.45
CA GLY A 760 5.60 -6.04 18.97
C GLY A 760 4.48 -6.05 20.00
N ILE A 761 3.26 -6.05 19.47
CA ILE A 761 2.02 -6.35 20.16
C ILE A 761 1.65 -7.81 19.89
N HIS A 762 1.28 -8.54 20.93
CA HIS A 762 0.95 -9.95 20.86
C HIS A 762 -0.42 -10.25 21.49
N PHE A 763 -1.29 -10.97 20.79
CA PHE A 763 -2.46 -11.62 21.40
C PHE A 763 -2.27 -13.12 21.54
N ASP A 764 -2.80 -13.70 22.61
CA ASP A 764 -2.93 -15.16 22.75
C ASP A 764 -4.21 -15.68 22.06
N ASP A 765 -4.62 -16.89 22.42
CA ASP A 765 -5.70 -17.65 21.78
C ASP A 765 -7.10 -17.27 22.29
N TYR A 766 -7.21 -16.35 23.25
CA TYR A 766 -8.47 -16.06 23.92
C TYR A 766 -9.27 -14.96 23.21
N PHE A 767 -10.20 -15.39 22.36
CA PHE A 767 -11.24 -14.56 21.74
C PHE A 767 -12.57 -14.76 22.48
N TYR A 768 -13.55 -15.40 21.85
CA TYR A 768 -14.67 -15.97 22.59
C TYR A 768 -14.21 -17.18 23.42
N PRO A 769 -14.90 -17.53 24.52
CA PRO A 769 -14.45 -18.58 25.43
C PRO A 769 -14.52 -19.96 24.78
N TYR A 770 -13.56 -20.84 25.10
CA TYR A 770 -13.59 -22.27 24.74
C TYR A 770 -14.90 -22.98 25.10
N SER A 771 -15.54 -22.55 26.18
CA SER A 771 -16.82 -23.06 26.70
C SER A 771 -18.03 -22.57 25.89
N GLY A 772 -17.83 -21.71 24.89
CA GLY A 772 -18.87 -20.95 24.21
C GLY A 772 -19.45 -19.83 25.08
N ILE A 773 -20.47 -19.16 24.56
CA ILE A 773 -21.22 -18.13 25.29
C ILE A 773 -22.46 -18.73 25.92
N LYS A 774 -22.76 -18.34 27.18
CA LYS A 774 -23.97 -18.76 27.86
C LYS A 774 -25.19 -18.18 27.14
N ALA A 775 -26.24 -18.98 27.02
CA ALA A 775 -27.41 -18.62 26.22
C ALA A 775 -27.95 -17.22 26.59
N LEU A 776 -28.27 -16.44 25.57
CA LEU A 776 -28.84 -15.08 25.64
C LEU A 776 -27.89 -13.94 26.04
N GLU A 777 -26.65 -14.22 26.50
CA GLU A 777 -25.74 -13.19 27.01
C GLU A 777 -25.37 -12.14 25.95
N ASP A 778 -25.22 -12.52 24.68
CA ASP A 778 -24.88 -11.61 23.57
C ASP A 778 -26.03 -11.42 22.57
N THR A 779 -27.23 -11.92 22.88
CA THR A 779 -28.38 -11.82 21.96
C THR A 779 -28.81 -10.39 21.71
N THR A 780 -28.77 -9.52 22.73
CA THR A 780 -29.12 -8.10 22.54
C THR A 780 -28.15 -7.41 21.59
N THR A 781 -26.85 -7.63 21.79
CA THR A 781 -25.78 -7.10 20.94
C THR A 781 -25.92 -7.62 19.51
N TYR A 782 -26.12 -8.92 19.35
CA TYR A 782 -26.37 -9.55 18.05
C TYR A 782 -27.59 -8.96 17.33
N GLU A 783 -28.76 -8.87 17.99
CA GLU A 783 -29.97 -8.32 17.38
C GLU A 783 -29.86 -6.81 17.06
N THR A 784 -28.95 -6.11 17.73
CA THR A 784 -28.71 -4.68 17.50
C THR A 784 -27.79 -4.43 16.31
N TYR A 785 -26.74 -5.24 16.15
CA TYR A 785 -25.64 -4.95 15.23
C TYR A 785 -25.48 -5.95 14.07
N LYS A 786 -26.22 -7.06 14.04
CA LYS A 786 -26.12 -8.02 12.93
C LYS A 786 -26.52 -7.41 11.60
N GLU A 787 -25.90 -7.89 10.54
CA GLU A 787 -26.32 -7.62 9.17
C GLU A 787 -27.55 -8.48 8.79
N ASP A 788 -28.27 -8.04 7.75
CA ASP A 788 -29.46 -8.75 7.27
C ASP A 788 -29.10 -10.18 6.81
N GLY A 789 -29.68 -11.18 7.47
CA GLY A 789 -29.46 -12.59 7.17
C GLY A 789 -28.19 -13.20 7.77
N GLN A 790 -27.39 -12.43 8.49
CA GLN A 790 -26.17 -12.91 9.14
C GLN A 790 -26.48 -13.91 10.25
N SER A 791 -25.67 -14.97 10.38
CA SER A 791 -25.77 -15.92 11.50
C SER A 791 -25.04 -15.40 12.74
N ILE A 792 -25.39 -15.89 13.94
CA ILE A 792 -24.69 -15.47 15.17
C ILE A 792 -23.21 -15.90 15.18
N ASP A 793 -22.88 -17.02 14.55
CA ASP A 793 -21.50 -17.48 14.48
C ASP A 793 -20.67 -16.61 13.52
N ASP A 794 -21.27 -16.18 12.39
CA ASP A 794 -20.63 -15.23 11.46
C ASP A 794 -20.50 -13.84 12.09
N PHE A 795 -21.51 -13.39 12.83
CA PHE A 795 -21.45 -12.13 13.59
C PHE A 795 -20.30 -12.16 14.60
N ARG A 796 -20.14 -13.25 15.35
CA ARG A 796 -19.05 -13.38 16.32
C ARG A 796 -17.68 -13.38 15.64
N ARG A 797 -17.53 -14.08 14.50
CA ARG A 797 -16.29 -14.04 13.70
C ARG A 797 -16.00 -12.64 13.19
N GLN A 798 -16.98 -11.98 12.56
CA GLN A 798 -16.85 -10.61 12.07
C GLN A 798 -16.39 -9.67 13.19
N ASN A 799 -16.96 -9.76 14.40
CA ASN A 799 -16.55 -8.90 15.50
C ASN A 799 -15.09 -9.09 15.94
N VAL A 800 -14.58 -10.33 15.88
CA VAL A 800 -13.16 -10.59 16.12
C VAL A 800 -12.33 -10.07 14.94
N ASP A 801 -12.74 -10.35 13.71
CA ASP A 801 -12.04 -9.89 12.50
C ASP A 801 -11.90 -8.37 12.48
N ASP A 802 -12.98 -7.63 12.75
CA ASP A 802 -13.00 -6.16 12.74
C ASP A 802 -11.94 -5.57 13.67
N ILE A 803 -11.78 -6.14 14.87
CA ILE A 803 -10.81 -5.61 15.82
C ILE A 803 -9.38 -5.96 15.42
N ILE A 804 -9.15 -7.15 14.86
CA ILE A 804 -7.84 -7.56 14.36
C ILE A 804 -7.44 -6.68 13.18
N GLU A 805 -8.34 -6.47 12.21
CA GLU A 805 -8.10 -5.58 11.07
C GLU A 805 -7.87 -4.14 11.52
N THR A 806 -8.66 -3.64 12.47
CA THR A 806 -8.52 -2.25 12.95
C THR A 806 -7.19 -2.04 13.68
N ILE A 807 -6.81 -2.93 14.59
CA ILE A 807 -5.51 -2.85 15.29
C ILE A 807 -4.37 -2.94 14.29
N SER A 808 -4.44 -3.91 13.37
CA SER A 808 -3.46 -4.10 12.31
C SER A 808 -3.25 -2.84 11.47
N THR A 809 -4.36 -2.21 11.08
CA THR A 809 -4.34 -0.99 10.26
C THR A 809 -3.76 0.17 11.05
N GLN A 810 -4.16 0.36 12.31
CA GLN A 810 -3.69 1.49 13.11
C GLN A 810 -2.20 1.36 13.48
N ILE A 811 -1.71 0.16 13.81
CA ILE A 811 -0.27 -0.07 14.03
C ILE A 811 0.51 0.16 12.73
N LYS A 812 0.00 -0.31 11.59
CA LYS A 812 0.64 -0.05 10.29
C LYS A 812 0.71 1.44 9.98
N THR A 813 -0.38 2.18 10.20
CA THR A 813 -0.42 3.64 10.04
C THR A 813 0.60 4.32 10.95
N TYR A 814 0.62 3.96 12.24
CA TYR A 814 1.60 4.49 13.20
C TYR A 814 3.04 4.24 12.73
N ASN A 815 3.36 3.01 12.32
CA ASN A 815 4.68 2.63 11.82
C ASN A 815 5.12 3.47 10.61
N LEU A 816 4.20 3.73 9.67
CA LEU A 816 4.47 4.58 8.50
C LEU A 816 4.66 6.05 8.88
N GLU A 817 3.85 6.56 9.80
CA GLU A 817 3.90 7.98 10.23
C GLU A 817 5.13 8.29 11.10
N GLN A 818 5.53 7.35 11.96
CA GLN A 818 6.65 7.52 12.90
C GLN A 818 7.98 6.95 12.40
N ASN A 819 7.99 6.33 11.21
CA ASN A 819 9.12 5.53 10.72
C ASN A 819 9.58 4.47 11.77
N ASP A 820 8.59 3.74 12.27
CA ASP A 820 8.75 2.68 13.25
C ASP A 820 8.31 1.33 12.66
N ARG A 821 8.55 0.22 13.37
CA ARG A 821 8.29 -1.15 12.90
C ARG A 821 7.76 -2.06 14.01
N VAL A 822 6.81 -1.55 14.80
CA VAL A 822 6.13 -2.33 15.83
C VAL A 822 5.32 -3.46 15.17
N GLN A 823 5.65 -4.71 15.49
CA GLN A 823 5.00 -5.88 14.92
C GLN A 823 3.61 -6.10 15.54
N PHE A 824 2.65 -6.62 14.78
CA PHE A 824 1.41 -7.16 15.30
C PHE A 824 1.28 -8.65 15.00
N GLY A 825 1.19 -9.47 16.05
CA GLY A 825 1.01 -10.90 15.86
C GLY A 825 0.13 -11.57 16.90
N ILE A 826 -0.30 -12.78 16.56
CA ILE A 826 -1.31 -13.51 17.31
C ILE A 826 -0.90 -14.97 17.45
N SER A 827 -1.11 -15.54 18.63
CA SER A 827 -0.96 -16.96 18.90
C SER A 827 -2.31 -17.64 19.07
N PRO A 828 -2.95 -18.10 17.99
CA PRO A 828 -4.24 -18.77 18.08
C PRO A 828 -4.11 -20.23 18.51
N PHE A 829 -5.23 -20.85 18.83
CA PHE A 829 -5.31 -22.31 18.94
C PHE A 829 -4.81 -22.98 17.65
N GLY A 830 -4.04 -24.07 17.78
CA GLY A 830 -3.28 -24.64 16.66
C GLY A 830 -4.11 -25.20 15.50
N ILE A 831 -5.40 -25.46 15.67
CA ILE A 831 -6.30 -25.96 14.61
C ILE A 831 -7.31 -24.86 14.26
N TRP A 832 -7.20 -24.29 13.05
CA TRP A 832 -8.21 -23.37 12.51
C TRP A 832 -9.53 -24.09 12.24
N ARG A 833 -9.50 -25.04 11.30
CA ARG A 833 -10.56 -26.01 10.97
C ARG A 833 -9.93 -27.35 10.54
N SER A 834 -10.71 -28.41 10.64
CA SER A 834 -10.37 -29.75 10.16
C SER A 834 -10.93 -29.98 8.76
N ASP A 835 -10.18 -30.69 7.92
CA ASP A 835 -10.49 -30.97 6.51
C ASP A 835 -11.88 -31.59 6.25
N CYS A 836 -12.38 -32.36 7.22
CA CYS A 836 -13.68 -33.01 7.13
C CYS A 836 -14.87 -32.09 7.40
N LYS A 837 -14.63 -30.87 7.90
CA LYS A 837 -15.65 -29.82 8.04
C LYS A 837 -15.47 -28.71 7.02
N ASP A 838 -14.25 -28.51 6.55
CA ASP A 838 -13.88 -27.51 5.56
C ASP A 838 -12.74 -28.09 4.72
N PRO A 839 -12.86 -28.25 3.40
CA PRO A 839 -11.81 -28.86 2.57
C PRO A 839 -10.48 -28.10 2.62
N LEU A 840 -10.47 -26.84 3.06
CA LEU A 840 -9.25 -26.04 3.25
C LEU A 840 -8.62 -26.22 4.63
N GLY A 841 -9.20 -27.05 5.50
CA GLY A 841 -8.73 -27.31 6.85
C GLY A 841 -7.55 -28.28 6.93
N SER A 842 -6.94 -28.34 8.11
CA SER A 842 -5.84 -29.27 8.42
C SER A 842 -6.33 -30.72 8.46
N ASN A 843 -5.44 -31.67 8.14
CA ASN A 843 -5.71 -33.12 8.27
C ASN A 843 -5.79 -33.52 9.75
N THR A 844 -6.92 -33.23 10.38
CA THR A 844 -7.16 -33.44 11.81
C THR A 844 -8.52 -34.07 12.08
N SER A 845 -8.73 -34.58 13.29
CA SER A 845 -9.98 -35.21 13.69
C SER A 845 -11.15 -34.23 13.67
N CYS A 846 -12.28 -34.63 13.08
CA CYS A 846 -13.51 -33.83 13.08
C CYS A 846 -14.05 -33.49 14.48
N GLY A 847 -13.63 -34.25 15.49
CA GLY A 847 -13.97 -34.03 16.89
C GLY A 847 -13.01 -33.10 17.63
N ALA A 848 -11.91 -32.69 17.00
CA ALA A 848 -10.97 -31.74 17.59
C ALA A 848 -11.64 -30.38 17.80
N MET A 849 -11.15 -29.65 18.80
CA MET A 849 -11.47 -28.24 18.95
C MET A 849 -10.93 -27.50 17.71
N GLN A 850 -11.66 -26.51 17.22
CA GLN A 850 -11.27 -25.69 16.07
C GLN A 850 -11.55 -24.22 16.41
N SER A 851 -10.57 -23.35 16.20
CA SER A 851 -10.64 -21.95 16.61
C SER A 851 -11.79 -21.22 15.89
N TYR A 852 -12.01 -21.52 14.62
CA TYR A 852 -13.05 -20.93 13.77
C TYR A 852 -14.47 -21.14 14.33
N ASP A 853 -14.73 -22.33 14.87
CA ASP A 853 -16.05 -22.74 15.34
C ASP A 853 -16.30 -22.39 16.81
N LYS A 854 -15.24 -22.37 17.64
CA LYS A 854 -15.36 -22.27 19.11
C LYS A 854 -14.98 -20.92 19.67
N GLN A 855 -13.91 -20.35 19.17
CA GLN A 855 -13.40 -19.04 19.58
C GLN A 855 -13.80 -17.95 18.60
N TYR A 856 -14.36 -18.33 17.46
CA TYR A 856 -14.69 -17.44 16.34
C TYR A 856 -13.46 -16.67 15.84
N ALA A 857 -12.32 -17.35 15.85
CA ALA A 857 -11.04 -16.84 15.39
C ALA A 857 -10.75 -17.36 13.99
N ASP A 858 -11.00 -16.53 12.97
CA ASP A 858 -10.77 -16.88 11.56
C ASP A 858 -9.33 -16.58 11.12
N THR A 859 -8.41 -17.33 11.72
CA THR A 859 -6.97 -17.12 11.55
C THR A 859 -6.50 -17.26 10.10
N ARG A 860 -7.14 -18.11 9.29
CA ARG A 860 -6.83 -18.23 7.87
C ARG A 860 -7.11 -16.93 7.13
N LYS A 861 -8.24 -16.27 7.43
CA LYS A 861 -8.58 -14.96 6.87
C LYS A 861 -7.54 -13.90 7.27
N TRP A 862 -7.13 -13.87 8.54
CA TRP A 862 -6.15 -12.89 9.04
C TRP A 862 -4.79 -13.03 8.33
N VAL A 863 -4.35 -14.27 8.10
CA VAL A 863 -3.14 -14.57 7.35
C VAL A 863 -3.28 -14.17 5.89
N LYS A 864 -4.32 -14.66 5.19
CA LYS A 864 -4.48 -14.42 3.75
C LYS A 864 -4.75 -12.97 3.39
N ASN A 865 -5.20 -12.15 4.34
CA ASN A 865 -5.35 -10.70 4.16
C ASN A 865 -4.13 -9.88 4.62
N ASN A 866 -3.01 -10.50 5.05
CA ASN A 866 -1.83 -9.81 5.58
C ASN A 866 -2.18 -8.82 6.72
N TRP A 867 -3.08 -9.23 7.62
CA TRP A 867 -3.45 -8.44 8.80
C TRP A 867 -2.44 -8.59 9.94
N LEU A 868 -1.50 -9.53 9.85
CA LEU A 868 -0.50 -9.80 10.88
C LEU A 868 0.89 -9.67 10.29
N ASP A 869 1.86 -9.25 11.11
CA ASP A 869 3.28 -9.37 10.78
C ASP A 869 3.77 -10.81 11.07
N TYR A 870 3.19 -11.46 12.09
CA TYR A 870 3.47 -12.86 12.39
C TYR A 870 2.27 -13.60 13.01
N ILE A 871 2.28 -14.92 12.89
CA ILE A 871 1.32 -15.83 13.53
C ILE A 871 2.03 -16.96 14.28
N VAL A 872 1.51 -17.32 15.46
CA VAL A 872 2.10 -18.32 16.36
C VAL A 872 1.11 -19.41 16.76
N PRO A 873 0.68 -20.31 15.86
CA PRO A 873 -0.25 -21.37 16.21
C PRO A 873 0.26 -22.24 17.35
N GLN A 874 -0.60 -22.48 18.33
CA GLN A 874 -0.30 -23.29 19.52
C GLN A 874 -0.39 -24.79 19.21
N ILE A 875 0.68 -25.37 18.67
CA ILE A 875 0.76 -26.79 18.29
C ILE A 875 1.33 -27.60 19.46
N TYR A 876 0.55 -27.71 20.54
CA TYR A 876 1.00 -28.30 21.81
C TYR A 876 0.81 -29.83 21.88
N TRP A 877 0.82 -30.49 20.73
CA TRP A 877 0.63 -31.93 20.59
C TRP A 877 1.89 -32.60 20.06
N GLU A 878 2.06 -33.87 20.44
CA GLU A 878 3.11 -34.74 19.92
C GLU A 878 2.85 -35.18 18.47
N PHE A 879 3.90 -35.66 17.79
CA PHE A 879 3.79 -36.24 16.45
C PHE A 879 2.81 -37.42 16.36
N GLN A 880 2.74 -38.22 17.42
CA GLN A 880 1.94 -39.44 17.51
C GLN A 880 0.60 -39.24 18.25
N HIS A 881 -0.01 -38.05 18.13
CA HIS A 881 -1.18 -37.71 18.92
C HIS A 881 -2.42 -38.54 18.55
N GLU A 882 -2.87 -39.40 19.47
CA GLU A 882 -4.00 -40.32 19.26
C GLU A 882 -5.34 -39.61 19.04
N GLY A 883 -5.47 -38.35 19.46
CA GLY A 883 -6.69 -37.54 19.27
C GLY A 883 -6.89 -37.02 17.85
N GLY A 884 -5.95 -37.28 16.92
CA GLY A 884 -5.99 -36.79 15.54
C GLY A 884 -5.65 -35.31 15.40
N ALA A 885 -4.70 -34.82 16.19
CA ALA A 885 -4.12 -33.47 16.15
C ALA A 885 -2.60 -33.60 16.10
N GLN A 886 -2.10 -34.30 15.09
CA GLN A 886 -0.69 -34.67 14.99
C GLN A 886 0.12 -33.44 14.60
N TYR A 887 1.28 -33.28 15.23
CA TYR A 887 2.13 -32.10 15.04
C TYR A 887 2.46 -31.83 13.56
N ALA A 888 2.88 -32.88 12.82
CA ALA A 888 3.23 -32.80 11.41
C ALA A 888 2.09 -32.26 10.54
N ASP A 889 0.89 -32.86 10.63
CA ASP A 889 -0.28 -32.46 9.84
C ASP A 889 -0.69 -30.99 10.07
N ILE A 890 -0.47 -30.48 11.28
CA ILE A 890 -0.80 -29.10 11.62
C ILE A 890 0.29 -28.12 11.15
N VAL A 891 1.58 -28.46 11.30
CA VAL A 891 2.69 -27.63 10.78
C VAL A 891 2.65 -27.54 9.27
N ASP A 892 2.45 -28.66 8.58
CA ASP A 892 2.33 -28.72 7.11
C ASP A 892 1.22 -27.78 6.62
N TRP A 893 0.07 -27.81 7.31
CA TRP A 893 -1.05 -26.94 7.00
C TRP A 893 -0.76 -25.47 7.26
N TRP A 894 -0.06 -25.13 8.35
CA TRP A 894 0.30 -23.73 8.64
C TRP A 894 1.34 -23.19 7.68
N ALA A 895 2.36 -23.97 7.33
CA ALA A 895 3.36 -23.60 6.33
C ALA A 895 2.69 -23.30 4.98
N ALA A 896 1.78 -24.17 4.54
CA ALA A 896 0.93 -23.96 3.39
C ALA A 896 -0.02 -22.74 3.52
N THR A 897 -0.49 -22.44 4.73
CA THR A 897 -1.43 -21.33 4.94
C THR A 897 -0.73 -19.98 4.83
N VAL A 898 0.51 -19.86 5.31
CA VAL A 898 1.29 -18.62 5.19
C VAL A 898 2.06 -18.51 3.87
N SER A 899 2.15 -19.60 3.08
CA SER A 899 2.79 -19.53 1.77
C SER A 899 2.12 -18.44 0.91
N GLU A 900 2.96 -17.70 0.17
CA GLU A 900 2.56 -16.55 -0.65
C GLU A 900 1.94 -15.39 0.14
N THR A 901 2.27 -15.27 1.43
CA THR A 901 1.88 -14.12 2.27
C THR A 901 3.11 -13.46 2.89
N ASP A 902 2.93 -12.24 3.42
CA ASP A 902 3.98 -11.52 4.13
C ASP A 902 4.06 -11.90 5.62
N VAL A 903 3.21 -12.85 6.07
CA VAL A 903 3.08 -13.22 7.47
C VAL A 903 4.12 -14.24 7.87
N ASN A 904 4.97 -13.89 8.84
CA ASN A 904 5.93 -14.83 9.39
C ASN A 904 5.23 -15.91 10.24
N LEU A 905 5.54 -17.19 10.00
CA LEU A 905 5.03 -18.30 10.81
C LEU A 905 6.06 -18.70 11.88
N TYR A 906 5.67 -18.60 13.15
CA TYR A 906 6.41 -19.16 14.28
C TYR A 906 5.61 -20.30 14.91
N ILE A 907 6.25 -21.36 15.37
CA ILE A 907 5.49 -22.49 15.95
C ILE A 907 5.45 -22.40 17.49
N GLY A 908 4.25 -22.46 18.07
CA GLY A 908 4.07 -22.53 19.52
C GLY A 908 4.29 -23.94 20.06
N HIS A 909 5.25 -24.11 20.97
CA HIS A 909 5.62 -25.40 21.57
C HIS A 909 5.15 -25.54 23.02
N GLY A 910 4.49 -26.66 23.32
CA GLY A 910 3.93 -26.97 24.64
C GLY A 910 4.94 -27.61 25.60
N SER A 911 6.02 -26.92 25.97
CA SER A 911 7.06 -27.47 26.85
C SER A 911 6.55 -28.00 28.20
N TYR A 912 5.42 -27.45 28.69
CA TYR A 912 4.73 -27.93 29.89
C TYR A 912 4.15 -29.36 29.78
N LYS A 913 4.14 -29.95 28.59
CA LYS A 913 3.62 -31.31 28.33
C LYS A 913 4.62 -32.42 28.64
N TYR A 914 5.89 -32.11 28.89
CA TYR A 914 6.88 -33.13 29.23
C TYR A 914 6.38 -34.03 30.39
N ASP A 915 6.62 -35.33 30.25
CA ASP A 915 6.14 -36.39 31.15
C ASP A 915 4.61 -36.60 31.24
N SER A 916 3.81 -35.94 30.38
CA SER A 916 2.34 -36.11 30.39
C SER A 916 1.85 -37.41 29.74
N ASN A 917 2.60 -37.96 28.78
CA ASN A 917 2.30 -39.21 28.10
C ASN A 917 3.58 -39.86 27.53
N GLN A 918 3.45 -41.02 26.87
CA GLN A 918 4.60 -41.76 26.34
C GLN A 918 5.43 -40.99 25.32
N ALA A 919 4.82 -40.16 24.47
CA ALA A 919 5.56 -39.33 23.51
C ALA A 919 6.39 -38.29 24.24
N TRP A 920 5.78 -37.59 25.20
CA TRP A 920 6.42 -36.52 25.97
C TRP A 920 7.42 -37.00 27.03
N MET A 921 7.59 -38.31 27.23
CA MET A 921 8.75 -38.87 27.94
C MET A 921 10.02 -38.90 27.07
N ASN A 922 9.88 -38.71 25.76
CA ASN A 922 11.00 -38.62 24.84
C ASN A 922 11.65 -37.24 24.94
N HIS A 923 12.88 -37.16 25.47
CA HIS A 923 13.66 -35.92 25.43
C HIS A 923 13.80 -35.33 24.00
N LYS A 924 13.76 -36.17 22.96
CA LYS A 924 13.82 -35.71 21.56
C LYS A 924 12.51 -35.15 21.02
N GLU A 925 11.36 -35.25 21.70
CA GLU A 925 10.08 -34.83 21.11
C GLU A 925 10.11 -33.37 20.62
N LEU A 926 10.44 -32.44 21.50
CA LEU A 926 10.60 -31.03 21.17
C LEU A 926 11.72 -30.80 20.13
N LEU A 927 12.85 -31.50 20.26
CA LEU A 927 13.98 -31.34 19.36
C LEU A 927 13.64 -31.82 17.94
N ASN A 928 12.84 -32.88 17.83
CA ASN A 928 12.30 -33.37 16.56
C ASN A 928 11.27 -32.38 16.00
N GLN A 929 10.49 -31.70 16.85
CA GLN A 929 9.60 -30.62 16.38
C GLN A 929 10.41 -29.48 15.76
N LEU A 930 11.51 -29.05 16.39
CA LEU A 930 12.41 -28.04 15.84
C LEU A 930 13.05 -28.51 14.52
N THR A 931 13.58 -29.74 14.47
CA THR A 931 14.10 -30.33 13.23
C THR A 931 13.04 -30.39 12.15
N TYR A 932 11.81 -30.81 12.47
CA TYR A 932 10.72 -30.89 11.51
C TYR A 932 10.35 -29.53 10.94
N ASN A 933 10.32 -28.48 11.77
CA ASN A 933 10.04 -27.12 11.29
C ASN A 933 11.05 -26.72 10.19
N THR A 934 12.34 -27.02 10.35
CA THR A 934 13.37 -26.70 9.32
C THR A 934 13.16 -27.35 7.94
N LYS A 935 12.15 -28.23 7.79
CA LYS A 935 11.68 -28.72 6.50
C LYS A 935 11.16 -27.60 5.59
N TYR A 936 10.57 -26.55 6.16
CA TYR A 936 9.87 -25.50 5.42
C TYR A 936 10.54 -24.13 5.55
N GLU A 937 10.65 -23.43 4.43
CA GLU A 937 11.12 -22.03 4.43
C GLU A 937 10.16 -21.11 5.17
N GLU A 938 8.87 -21.41 5.13
CA GLU A 938 7.81 -20.62 5.72
C GLU A 938 7.86 -20.63 7.26
N THR A 939 8.41 -21.68 7.88
CA THR A 939 8.60 -21.68 9.35
C THR A 939 9.86 -20.89 9.72
N LYS A 940 9.64 -19.71 10.28
CA LYS A 940 10.71 -18.73 10.58
C LYS A 940 11.07 -18.67 12.06
N GLY A 941 10.55 -19.58 12.89
CA GLY A 941 10.88 -19.60 14.32
C GLY A 941 9.97 -20.45 15.20
N SER A 942 10.20 -20.33 16.50
CA SER A 942 9.60 -21.14 17.56
C SER A 942 9.38 -20.33 18.83
N VAL A 943 8.26 -20.57 19.49
CA VAL A 943 7.89 -19.90 20.76
C VAL A 943 7.51 -20.93 21.81
N PHE A 944 8.07 -20.82 23.01
CA PHE A 944 7.91 -21.80 24.07
C PHE A 944 6.89 -21.37 25.11
N PHE A 945 5.84 -22.19 25.32
CA PHE A 945 4.90 -22.00 26.41
C PHE A 945 5.24 -22.94 27.58
N SER A 946 5.63 -22.42 28.74
CA SER A 946 6.03 -21.05 29.08
C SER A 946 7.41 -21.03 29.75
N TYR A 947 7.95 -19.86 30.10
CA TYR A 947 9.28 -19.73 30.73
C TYR A 947 9.48 -20.68 31.92
N LYS A 948 8.54 -20.73 32.87
CA LYS A 948 8.63 -21.59 34.05
C LYS A 948 8.67 -23.07 33.71
N SER A 949 7.82 -23.52 32.79
CA SER A 949 7.86 -24.94 32.40
C SER A 949 9.14 -25.23 31.64
N LEU A 950 9.58 -24.32 30.78
CA LEU A 950 10.82 -24.46 30.04
C LEU A 950 11.99 -24.65 31.00
N VAL A 951 12.11 -23.91 32.10
CA VAL A 951 13.25 -24.02 33.04
C VAL A 951 13.04 -25.04 34.17
N ASP A 952 11.97 -25.83 34.14
CA ASP A 952 11.69 -26.82 35.19
C ASP A 952 12.77 -27.92 35.23
N TYR A 953 13.23 -28.27 36.44
CA TYR A 953 14.19 -29.35 36.69
C TYR A 953 13.51 -30.65 37.15
N SER A 954 12.19 -30.65 37.35
CA SER A 954 11.44 -31.82 37.78
C SER A 954 11.40 -32.91 36.70
N SER A 955 11.31 -32.52 35.42
CA SER A 955 11.35 -33.41 34.27
C SER A 955 12.78 -33.65 33.79
N GLN A 956 13.28 -34.88 33.93
CA GLN A 956 14.60 -35.25 33.42
C GLN A 956 14.66 -35.27 31.89
N ALA A 957 13.54 -35.61 31.23
CA ALA A 957 13.43 -35.58 29.79
C ALA A 957 13.59 -34.15 29.24
N LEU A 958 12.92 -33.17 29.86
CA LEU A 958 13.06 -31.77 29.48
C LEU A 958 14.46 -31.22 29.78
N VAL A 959 15.05 -31.52 30.94
CA VAL A 959 16.43 -31.11 31.25
C VAL A 959 17.40 -31.60 30.18
N LYS A 960 17.24 -32.86 29.75
CA LYS A 960 18.06 -33.42 28.67
C LYS A 960 17.79 -32.73 27.33
N ALA A 961 16.54 -32.47 26.99
CA ALA A 961 16.16 -31.74 25.78
C ALA A 961 16.79 -30.35 25.73
N ARG A 962 16.72 -29.59 26.83
CA ARG A 962 17.35 -28.26 26.95
C ARG A 962 18.86 -28.31 26.78
N ASN A 963 19.53 -29.25 27.43
CA ASN A 963 20.98 -29.38 27.30
C ASN A 963 21.39 -29.68 25.85
N GLU A 964 20.63 -30.52 25.15
CA GLU A 964 20.85 -30.82 23.74
C GLU A 964 20.48 -29.65 22.81
N LEU A 965 19.43 -28.89 23.12
CA LEU A 965 19.06 -27.66 22.42
C LEU A 965 20.26 -26.70 22.36
N LYS A 966 20.84 -26.42 23.53
CA LYS A 966 22.02 -25.54 23.65
C LYS A 966 23.26 -26.12 22.97
N ALA A 967 23.47 -27.43 23.09
CA ALA A 967 24.71 -28.05 22.61
C ALA A 967 24.73 -28.32 21.10
N ASN A 968 23.57 -28.56 20.46
CA ASN A 968 23.51 -29.11 19.11
C ASN A 968 22.50 -28.43 18.16
N TYR A 969 21.60 -27.58 18.66
CA TYR A 969 20.55 -26.97 17.84
C TYR A 969 20.77 -25.45 17.76
N TRP A 970 20.60 -24.75 18.87
CA TRP A 970 20.79 -23.31 18.93
C TRP A 970 22.19 -22.96 19.42
N THR A 971 23.20 -23.43 18.70
CA THR A 971 24.61 -23.24 19.08
C THR A 971 25.12 -21.83 18.78
N TYR A 972 24.57 -21.20 17.76
CA TYR A 972 24.93 -19.84 17.33
C TYR A 972 23.83 -18.82 17.63
N ASN A 973 24.19 -17.54 17.67
CA ASN A 973 23.21 -16.45 17.73
C ASN A 973 22.39 -16.40 16.44
N ALA A 974 21.17 -15.88 16.53
CA ALA A 974 20.32 -15.57 15.39
C ALA A 974 19.56 -14.27 15.68
N PHE A 975 19.30 -13.49 14.64
CA PHE A 975 18.41 -12.35 14.72
C PHE A 975 17.01 -12.74 14.20
N THR A 976 16.06 -11.87 14.48
CA THR A 976 14.66 -12.10 14.15
C THR A 976 14.41 -11.99 12.64
N PRO A 977 13.39 -12.68 12.11
CA PRO A 977 13.06 -12.67 10.69
C PRO A 977 12.62 -11.30 10.20
N GLN A 978 12.86 -11.06 8.91
CA GLN A 978 12.46 -9.84 8.22
C GLN A 978 10.95 -9.58 8.29
N LEU A 979 10.57 -8.30 8.40
CA LEU A 979 9.19 -7.85 8.35
C LEU A 979 8.79 -7.53 6.90
N ASN A 980 8.20 -8.51 6.21
CA ASN A 980 7.90 -8.42 4.78
C ASN A 980 6.77 -7.42 4.44
N ARG A 981 5.94 -7.06 5.43
CA ARG A 981 4.81 -6.15 5.28
C ARG A 981 5.21 -4.67 5.08
N TYR A 982 6.48 -4.34 5.30
CA TYR A 982 7.01 -2.98 5.21
C TYR A 982 8.11 -2.89 4.16
N GLU A 983 8.27 -1.71 3.57
CA GLU A 983 9.41 -1.43 2.71
C GLU A 983 10.72 -1.58 3.51
N GLN A 984 11.71 -2.17 2.83
CA GLN A 984 13.05 -2.34 3.37
C GLN A 984 13.71 -0.98 3.57
N LEU A 985 14.29 -0.75 4.74
CA LEU A 985 15.08 0.45 4.94
C LEU A 985 16.45 0.25 4.30
N GLN A 986 17.04 1.35 3.84
CA GLN A 986 18.39 1.38 3.31
C GLN A 986 19.25 2.21 4.27
N PRO A 987 19.70 1.61 5.39
CA PRO A 987 20.51 2.33 6.36
C PRO A 987 21.82 2.82 5.71
N SER A 988 22.34 3.91 6.27
CA SER A 988 23.65 4.42 5.83
C SER A 988 24.75 3.38 6.09
N GLN A 989 25.77 3.35 5.23
CA GLN A 989 26.93 2.47 5.41
C GLN A 989 27.66 2.76 6.73
N ILE A 990 28.22 1.72 7.34
CA ILE A 990 29.05 1.85 8.54
C ILE A 990 30.30 2.67 8.19
N GLN A 991 30.67 3.61 9.07
CA GLN A 991 31.85 4.44 8.90
C GLN A 991 32.82 4.29 10.08
N ASP A 992 34.08 4.62 9.84
CA ASP A 992 35.16 4.69 10.83
C ASP A 992 35.34 3.40 11.64
N ILE A 993 35.27 2.24 10.96
CA ILE A 993 35.59 0.95 11.59
C ILE A 993 37.06 0.96 11.98
N THR A 994 37.33 0.74 13.26
CA THR A 994 38.68 0.58 13.79
C THR A 994 38.78 -0.68 14.61
N LEU A 995 39.93 -1.36 14.51
CA LEU A 995 40.23 -2.55 15.29
C LEU A 995 41.53 -2.34 16.05
N SER A 996 41.55 -2.68 17.34
CA SER A 996 42.72 -2.54 18.20
C SER A 996 42.83 -3.68 19.20
N ILE A 997 44.07 -4.06 19.53
CA ILE A 997 44.34 -5.05 20.58
C ILE A 997 44.28 -4.33 21.93
N VAL A 998 43.50 -4.87 22.84
CA VAL A 998 43.36 -4.41 24.23
C VAL A 998 43.75 -5.53 25.19
N GLU A 999 43.93 -5.22 26.48
CA GLU A 999 44.38 -6.19 27.51
C GLU A 999 43.51 -7.46 27.58
N ASN A 1000 42.25 -7.38 27.15
CA ASN A 1000 41.28 -8.48 27.23
C ASN A 1000 40.76 -8.94 25.86
N GLY A 1001 41.45 -8.69 24.75
CA GLY A 1001 41.05 -9.19 23.43
C GLY A 1001 41.15 -8.18 22.28
N ILE A 1002 40.30 -8.33 21.26
CA ILE A 1002 40.26 -7.43 20.10
C ILE A 1002 39.06 -6.50 20.22
N LYS A 1003 39.31 -5.20 20.29
CA LYS A 1003 38.28 -4.15 20.34
C LYS A 1003 37.93 -3.69 18.93
N LEU A 1004 36.64 -3.71 18.60
CA LEU A 1004 36.04 -3.16 17.39
C LEU A 1004 35.28 -1.88 17.76
N GLU A 1005 35.47 -0.80 17.00
CA GLU A 1005 34.72 0.45 17.15
C GLU A 1005 34.25 0.95 15.79
N TRP A 1006 33.03 1.48 15.73
CA TRP A 1006 32.46 2.09 14.53
C TRP A 1006 31.46 3.20 14.86
N ASN A 1007 31.15 4.05 13.89
CA ASN A 1007 30.13 5.08 14.08
C ASN A 1007 28.72 4.46 14.08
N GLN A 1008 27.89 4.98 14.99
CA GLN A 1008 26.47 4.69 15.07
C GLN A 1008 25.73 5.05 13.78
N VAL A 1009 24.76 4.22 13.39
CA VAL A 1009 23.87 4.41 12.25
C VAL A 1009 22.44 4.61 12.77
N SER A 1010 21.82 5.74 12.41
CA SER A 1010 20.52 6.18 12.96
C SER A 1010 19.36 5.20 12.75
N ASP A 1011 19.32 4.51 11.60
CA ASP A 1011 18.24 3.58 11.25
C ASP A 1011 18.57 2.11 11.55
N ALA A 1012 19.72 1.85 12.20
CA ALA A 1012 20.07 0.52 12.65
C ALA A 1012 19.28 0.14 13.90
N LYS A 1013 18.74 -1.06 13.92
CA LYS A 1013 18.27 -1.75 15.13
C LYS A 1013 19.44 -2.36 15.88
N SER A 1014 20.30 -3.08 15.16
CA SER A 1014 21.49 -3.73 15.71
C SER A 1014 22.54 -3.99 14.62
N TYR A 1015 23.70 -4.51 15.03
CA TYR A 1015 24.81 -4.86 14.15
C TYR A 1015 25.18 -6.32 14.35
N VAL A 1016 25.33 -7.08 13.27
CA VAL A 1016 25.83 -8.47 13.34
C VAL A 1016 27.32 -8.48 13.05
N ILE A 1017 28.09 -9.07 13.96
CA ILE A 1017 29.54 -9.21 13.82
C ILE A 1017 29.84 -10.65 13.42
N TYR A 1018 30.45 -10.81 12.25
CA TYR A 1018 30.96 -12.09 11.78
C TYR A 1018 32.46 -12.17 12.01
N LYS A 1019 32.96 -13.37 12.31
CA LYS A 1019 34.36 -13.64 12.58
C LYS A 1019 34.82 -14.91 11.87
N SER A 1020 35.90 -14.83 11.10
CA SER A 1020 36.60 -15.99 10.56
C SER A 1020 38.11 -15.92 10.83
N VAL A 1021 38.79 -17.06 10.77
CA VAL A 1021 40.26 -17.07 10.76
C VAL A 1021 40.74 -16.59 9.39
N GLN A 1022 41.72 -15.69 9.36
CA GLN A 1022 42.22 -15.09 8.14
C GLN A 1022 42.67 -16.16 7.13
N GLY A 1023 42.24 -16.00 5.87
CA GLY A 1023 42.48 -16.97 4.79
C GLY A 1023 41.44 -18.09 4.68
N LYS A 1024 40.43 -18.14 5.56
CA LYS A 1024 39.19 -18.88 5.32
C LYS A 1024 38.11 -17.94 4.79
N ASP A 1025 37.38 -18.39 3.79
CA ASP A 1025 36.24 -17.65 3.24
C ASP A 1025 35.16 -17.49 4.32
N LEU A 1026 34.84 -16.25 4.66
CA LEU A 1026 33.75 -15.89 5.57
C LEU A 1026 32.45 -15.86 4.77
N ASP A 1027 31.48 -16.68 5.18
CA ASP A 1027 30.14 -16.70 4.60
C ASP A 1027 29.13 -16.11 5.59
N ILE A 1028 28.67 -14.89 5.32
CA ILE A 1028 27.69 -14.23 6.19
C ILE A 1028 26.37 -15.01 6.26
N ASN A 1029 26.03 -15.87 5.30
CA ASN A 1029 24.79 -16.65 5.34
C ASN A 1029 24.86 -17.86 6.27
N ASN A 1030 26.06 -18.23 6.73
CA ASN A 1030 26.27 -19.34 7.64
C ASN A 1030 26.33 -18.83 9.09
N PRO A 1031 25.36 -19.19 9.97
CA PRO A 1031 25.28 -18.66 11.33
C PRO A 1031 26.49 -19.04 12.21
N SER A 1032 27.28 -20.05 11.83
CA SER A 1032 28.50 -20.41 12.57
C SER A 1032 29.59 -19.34 12.54
N TYR A 1033 29.50 -18.37 11.61
CA TYR A 1033 30.39 -17.21 11.57
C TYR A 1033 29.90 -16.05 12.44
N ILE A 1034 28.67 -16.08 12.97
CA ILE A 1034 28.18 -15.02 13.86
C ILE A 1034 28.93 -15.12 15.18
N GLU A 1035 29.73 -14.10 15.46
CA GLU A 1035 30.39 -13.91 16.74
C GLU A 1035 29.39 -13.36 17.77
N THR A 1036 28.73 -12.25 17.43
CA THR A 1036 27.74 -11.63 18.31
C THR A 1036 26.79 -10.71 17.54
N ILE A 1037 25.76 -10.22 18.23
CA ILE A 1037 24.85 -9.18 17.75
C ILE A 1037 24.84 -8.06 18.78
N VAL A 1038 25.11 -6.84 18.34
CA VAL A 1038 25.25 -5.67 19.22
C VAL A 1038 24.10 -4.71 18.94
N SER A 1039 23.29 -4.40 19.96
CA SER A 1039 22.22 -3.43 19.85
C SER A 1039 22.74 -2.05 19.47
N ASN A 1040 21.93 -1.30 18.73
CA ASN A 1040 22.22 0.11 18.53
C ASN A 1040 22.11 0.87 19.87
N SER A 1041 22.73 2.06 19.95
CA SER A 1041 22.66 2.90 21.14
C SER A 1041 22.68 4.38 20.77
N ASP A 1042 22.38 5.24 21.74
CA ASP A 1042 22.49 6.71 21.58
C ASP A 1042 23.94 7.21 21.57
N GLU A 1043 24.93 6.34 21.81
CA GLU A 1043 26.33 6.70 21.73
C GLU A 1043 26.78 6.86 20.27
N GLN A 1044 27.56 7.91 19.99
CA GLN A 1044 28.03 8.18 18.62
C GLN A 1044 28.95 7.07 18.08
N THR A 1045 29.62 6.35 18.98
CA THR A 1045 30.54 5.26 18.65
C THR A 1045 30.05 3.99 19.32
N ILE A 1046 29.84 2.95 18.54
CA ILE A 1046 29.52 1.61 19.04
C ILE A 1046 30.83 0.85 19.25
N THR A 1047 30.90 0.09 20.34
CA THR A 1047 32.09 -0.68 20.71
C THR A 1047 31.73 -2.14 21.00
N TYR A 1048 32.54 -3.07 20.49
CA TYR A 1048 32.52 -4.49 20.87
C TYR A 1048 33.94 -4.95 21.23
N ILE A 1049 34.08 -5.85 22.21
CA ILE A 1049 35.35 -6.48 22.55
C ILE A 1049 35.19 -7.99 22.41
N ASP A 1050 35.92 -8.57 21.47
CA ASP A 1050 36.05 -10.02 21.32
C ASP A 1050 37.08 -10.55 22.32
N GLU A 1051 36.58 -10.98 23.48
CA GLU A 1051 37.40 -11.54 24.56
C GLU A 1051 37.87 -12.99 24.28
N GLN A 1052 37.39 -13.61 23.20
CA GLN A 1052 37.71 -14.99 22.83
C GLN A 1052 38.77 -15.07 21.71
N ALA A 1053 39.21 -13.94 21.17
CA ALA A 1053 40.27 -13.90 20.16
C ALA A 1053 41.63 -14.34 20.74
N ASP A 1054 42.27 -15.30 20.09
CA ASP A 1054 43.63 -15.71 20.40
C ASP A 1054 44.63 -14.67 19.85
N GLU A 1055 45.51 -14.15 20.71
CA GLU A 1055 46.55 -13.18 20.37
C GLU A 1055 47.52 -13.67 19.27
N LEU A 1056 47.57 -14.99 19.00
CA LEU A 1056 48.42 -15.59 17.98
C LEU A 1056 47.69 -15.92 16.67
N THR A 1057 46.37 -15.72 16.61
CA THR A 1057 45.54 -16.06 15.45
C THR A 1057 45.08 -14.79 14.73
N MET A 1058 45.24 -14.75 13.41
CA MET A 1058 44.73 -13.64 12.60
C MET A 1058 43.25 -13.87 12.26
N TYR A 1059 42.43 -12.84 12.43
CA TYR A 1059 40.99 -12.89 12.20
C TYR A 1059 40.54 -11.86 11.16
N THR A 1060 39.49 -12.20 10.44
CA THR A 1060 38.72 -11.28 9.59
C THR A 1060 37.38 -11.02 10.27
N TYR A 1061 37.01 -9.74 10.39
CA TYR A 1061 35.70 -9.34 10.90
C TYR A 1061 34.89 -8.64 9.81
N THR A 1062 33.61 -9.00 9.73
CA THR A 1062 32.63 -8.31 8.90
C THR A 1062 31.50 -7.81 9.79
N ILE A 1063 31.08 -6.56 9.62
CA ILE A 1063 29.97 -5.98 10.37
C ILE A 1063 28.84 -5.67 9.37
N THR A 1064 27.65 -6.20 9.64
CA THR A 1064 26.43 -5.88 8.90
C THR A 1064 25.44 -5.14 9.79
N ILE A 1065 24.47 -4.46 9.17
CA ILE A 1065 23.44 -3.69 9.87
C ILE A 1065 22.12 -4.46 9.78
N ILE A 1066 21.44 -4.63 10.91
CA ILE A 1066 20.03 -5.00 10.96
C ILE A 1066 19.24 -3.70 11.09
N ASP A 1067 18.36 -3.42 10.12
CA ASP A 1067 17.47 -2.26 10.18
C ASP A 1067 16.24 -2.54 11.08
N LYS A 1068 15.39 -1.53 11.28
CA LYS A 1068 14.15 -1.70 12.05
C LYS A 1068 13.16 -2.71 11.46
N SER A 1069 13.26 -3.02 10.17
CA SER A 1069 12.46 -4.06 9.50
C SER A 1069 13.09 -5.46 9.63
N ASN A 1070 14.11 -5.62 10.48
CA ASN A 1070 14.91 -6.84 10.64
C ASN A 1070 15.60 -7.30 9.35
N ASN A 1071 15.80 -6.40 8.40
CA ASN A 1071 16.53 -6.68 7.17
C ASN A 1071 18.02 -6.44 7.39
N GLU A 1072 18.84 -7.39 6.93
CA GLU A 1072 20.28 -7.30 7.01
C GLU A 1072 20.85 -6.63 5.75
N THR A 1073 21.64 -5.58 5.95
CA THR A 1073 22.32 -4.86 4.87
C THR A 1073 23.84 -4.87 5.07
N TYR A 1074 24.56 -4.96 3.95
CA TYR A 1074 26.01 -5.05 3.96
C TYR A 1074 26.63 -3.72 4.47
N GLY A 1075 27.40 -3.79 5.56
CA GLY A 1075 27.98 -2.64 6.25
C GLY A 1075 29.42 -2.33 5.82
N ALA A 1076 30.37 -3.24 6.09
CA ALA A 1076 31.78 -3.23 5.62
C ALA A 1076 32.58 -4.45 6.13
N THR A 1077 33.76 -4.73 5.54
CA THR A 1077 34.70 -5.80 5.97
C THR A 1077 36.10 -5.23 6.19
N GLU A 1078 36.74 -5.57 7.31
CA GLU A 1078 38.11 -5.15 7.63
C GLU A 1078 38.94 -6.34 8.16
N ASN A 1079 40.24 -6.36 7.84
CA ASN A 1079 41.18 -7.41 8.25
C ASN A 1079 42.16 -6.88 9.30
N ILE A 1080 42.52 -7.70 10.28
CA ILE A 1080 43.64 -7.38 11.20
C ILE A 1080 44.86 -8.24 10.85
N GLU A 1081 45.99 -7.58 10.57
CA GLU A 1081 47.32 -8.20 10.56
C GLU A 1081 47.98 -8.05 11.93
N LEU A 1082 48.36 -9.16 12.54
CA LEU A 1082 49.22 -9.15 13.73
C LEU A 1082 50.69 -9.09 13.28
N ILE A 1083 51.30 -7.90 13.33
CA ILE A 1083 52.76 -7.80 13.32
C ILE A 1083 53.24 -8.16 14.73
N ASN A 1084 53.65 -9.42 14.91
CA ASN A 1084 54.58 -9.77 15.97
C ASN A 1084 55.90 -9.05 15.69
N ASP A 1085 56.10 -7.89 16.32
CA ASP A 1085 57.42 -7.30 16.50
C ASP A 1085 58.13 -8.12 17.61
N VAL A 1086 58.40 -9.39 17.32
CA VAL A 1086 59.43 -10.13 18.05
C VAL A 1086 60.75 -9.66 17.48
N ASP A 1087 61.35 -8.69 18.16
CA ASP A 1087 62.73 -8.28 18.02
C ASP A 1087 63.67 -9.51 17.96
N PRO A 1088 64.27 -9.84 16.80
CA PRO A 1088 65.37 -10.78 16.72
C PRO A 1088 66.67 -9.97 16.62
N SER A 1089 66.98 -9.18 17.64
CA SER A 1089 68.30 -8.59 17.86
C SER A 1089 69.00 -9.21 19.08
N GLU A 1090 69.19 -10.53 19.05
CA GLU A 1090 70.52 -11.05 19.33
C GLU A 1090 71.10 -11.59 18.03
N GLU A 1091 72.00 -10.76 17.47
CA GLU A 1091 72.93 -11.12 16.41
C GLU A 1091 73.59 -12.47 16.70
N ASP A 1092 73.55 -13.40 15.75
CA ASP A 1092 74.81 -14.04 15.40
C ASP A 1092 74.91 -14.37 13.91
N GLN A 1093 76.11 -14.11 13.42
CA GLN A 1093 76.51 -13.93 12.05
C GLN A 1093 76.51 -15.25 11.26
N ASN A 1094 76.12 -15.20 9.99
CA ASN A 1094 76.99 -15.49 8.83
C ASN A 1094 76.23 -16.04 7.63
N THR A 1095 76.62 -15.50 6.46
CA THR A 1095 76.82 -16.21 5.18
C THR A 1095 75.58 -16.79 4.51
N ASP A 1096 75.44 -16.85 3.20
CA ASP A 1096 76.06 -16.21 2.04
C ASP A 1096 75.18 -16.75 0.90
N ASP A 1097 74.90 -15.91 -0.09
CA ASP A 1097 74.93 -16.31 -1.50
C ASP A 1097 73.80 -17.19 -2.10
N LYS A 1098 73.46 -16.78 -3.33
CA LYS A 1098 72.92 -17.54 -4.48
C LYS A 1098 71.41 -17.81 -4.52
N ASN A 1099 70.66 -17.22 -5.46
CA ASN A 1099 70.67 -17.28 -6.93
C ASN A 1099 69.60 -18.25 -7.47
N VAL A 1100 69.12 -17.89 -8.66
CA VAL A 1100 68.36 -18.69 -9.65
C VAL A 1100 66.86 -18.70 -9.38
N SER A 1101 66.08 -17.80 -9.99
CA SER A 1101 65.80 -17.58 -11.42
C SER A 1101 64.86 -18.64 -12.00
N ASP A 1102 63.73 -18.15 -12.55
CA ASP A 1102 63.35 -18.30 -13.97
C ASP A 1102 62.36 -19.47 -14.14
N GLU A 1103 61.32 -19.41 -14.96
CA GLU A 1103 61.03 -18.52 -16.08
C GLU A 1103 59.56 -18.72 -16.48
N THR A 1104 58.87 -17.59 -16.72
CA THR A 1104 58.08 -17.21 -17.92
C THR A 1104 57.06 -18.20 -18.52
N SER A 1105 55.82 -17.77 -18.73
CA SER A 1105 55.27 -17.19 -20.00
C SER A 1105 53.94 -17.95 -20.25
N ASP A 1106 52.87 -17.47 -20.86
CA ASP A 1106 52.62 -16.35 -21.76
C ASP A 1106 51.09 -16.28 -21.97
N LEU A 1107 50.56 -15.08 -22.29
CA LEU A 1107 49.42 -14.77 -23.20
C LEU A 1107 48.02 -15.34 -22.84
N ASP A 1108 46.87 -14.66 -22.97
CA ASP A 1108 46.48 -13.47 -23.73
C ASP A 1108 45.04 -13.07 -23.33
N LEU A 1109 44.73 -11.75 -23.41
CA LEU A 1109 43.48 -11.08 -23.84
C LEU A 1109 42.09 -11.61 -23.36
N VAL A 1110 41.16 -10.81 -22.81
CA VAL A 1110 40.34 -9.75 -23.48
C VAL A 1110 39.46 -8.98 -22.44
N ASN A 1111 39.38 -7.63 -22.57
CA ASN A 1111 38.34 -6.60 -22.22
C ASN A 1111 37.61 -6.64 -20.84
N ASN A 1112 37.19 -5.55 -20.18
CA ASN A 1112 36.58 -4.31 -20.65
C ASN A 1112 36.40 -3.27 -19.51
N MET A 1113 36.18 -2.01 -19.86
CA MET A 1113 35.45 -0.96 -19.09
C MET A 1113 35.90 -0.58 -17.66
N THR A 1114 36.93 0.27 -17.50
CA THR A 1114 37.10 1.05 -16.25
C THR A 1114 37.81 2.40 -16.41
N THR A 1115 37.79 3.02 -17.59
CA THR A 1115 38.56 4.28 -17.82
C THR A 1115 37.69 5.54 -18.00
N ARG A 1116 36.35 5.45 -17.88
CA ARG A 1116 35.47 6.64 -18.01
C ARG A 1116 34.98 7.24 -16.68
N TYR A 1117 34.97 6.50 -15.58
CA TYR A 1117 34.51 7.02 -14.27
C TYR A 1117 35.58 7.85 -13.53
N VAL A 1118 36.86 7.57 -13.77
CA VAL A 1118 37.97 8.27 -13.09
C VAL A 1118 38.08 9.74 -13.54
N ILE A 1119 37.66 10.07 -14.77
CA ILE A 1119 37.75 11.44 -15.29
C ILE A 1119 36.61 12.33 -14.74
N ILE A 1120 35.42 11.76 -14.50
CA ILE A 1120 34.27 12.51 -13.97
C ILE A 1120 34.46 12.82 -12.48
N GLY A 1121 34.93 11.86 -11.68
CA GLY A 1121 35.19 12.07 -10.25
C GLY A 1121 36.23 13.17 -9.97
N VAL A 1122 37.28 13.26 -10.80
CA VAL A 1122 38.31 14.30 -10.67
C VAL A 1122 37.77 15.70 -11.02
N VAL A 1123 36.86 15.81 -11.97
CA VAL A 1123 36.25 17.10 -12.37
C VAL A 1123 35.25 17.60 -11.31
N VAL A 1124 34.45 16.71 -10.72
CA VAL A 1124 33.51 17.07 -9.64
C VAL A 1124 34.26 17.43 -8.35
N GLY A 1125 35.33 16.69 -8.01
CA GLY A 1125 36.17 17.01 -6.86
C GLY A 1125 36.86 18.39 -6.97
N LEU A 1126 37.34 18.76 -8.16
CA LEU A 1126 37.92 20.08 -8.40
C LEU A 1126 36.88 21.21 -8.32
N ALA A 1127 35.64 20.97 -8.74
CA ALA A 1127 34.55 21.96 -8.64
C ALA A 1127 34.16 22.23 -7.17
N LEU A 1128 34.09 21.20 -6.34
CA LEU A 1128 33.79 21.31 -4.90
C LEU A 1128 34.88 22.06 -4.12
N ILE A 1129 36.16 21.84 -4.45
CA ILE A 1129 37.28 22.56 -3.83
C ILE A 1129 37.24 24.04 -4.17
N VAL A 1130 36.84 24.41 -5.39
CA VAL A 1130 36.68 25.82 -5.80
C VAL A 1130 35.52 26.48 -5.04
N VAL A 1131 34.40 25.79 -4.84
CA VAL A 1131 33.25 26.29 -4.07
C VAL A 1131 33.59 26.47 -2.59
N LEU A 1132 34.30 25.51 -1.97
CA LEU A 1132 34.74 25.63 -0.57
C LEU A 1132 35.75 26.76 -0.36
N THR A 1133 36.72 26.92 -1.27
CA THR A 1133 37.72 27.98 -1.18
C THR A 1133 37.09 29.37 -1.33
N VAL A 1134 36.01 29.47 -2.11
CA VAL A 1134 35.21 30.68 -2.27
C VAL A 1134 34.38 30.98 -1.02
N PHE A 1135 33.77 29.97 -0.39
CA PHE A 1135 32.97 30.14 0.83
C PHE A 1135 33.82 30.62 2.02
N ILE A 1136 35.06 30.12 2.13
CA ILE A 1136 36.01 30.52 3.18
C ILE A 1136 36.48 31.98 3.01
N ARG A 1137 36.57 32.49 1.77
CA ARG A 1137 36.97 33.88 1.47
C ARG A 1137 35.85 34.91 1.59
N VAL A 1138 34.58 34.50 1.65
CA VAL A 1138 33.43 35.40 1.87
C VAL A 1138 33.11 35.55 3.37
N LYS A 1139 33.70 34.69 4.22
CA LYS A 1139 33.57 34.74 5.69
C LYS A 1139 34.70 35.50 6.39
N GLN A 1140 35.71 35.97 5.63
CA GLN A 1140 36.72 36.98 6.01
C GLN A 1140 36.40 38.29 5.30
#